data_AF-A0A5N4E5G7-F1
#
_entry.id   AF-A0A5N4E5G7-F1
#
_cell.length_a   1.000
_cell.length_b   1.000
_cell.length_c   1.000
_cell.angle_alpha   90.00
_cell.angle_beta   90.00
_cell.angle_gamma   90.00
#
_symmetry.space_group_name_H-M   'P 1'
#
loop_
_entity.id
_entity.type
_entity.pdbx_description
1 polymer ?
#
loop_
_entity_poly.entity_id
_entity_poly.type
_entity_poly.pdbx_seq_one_letter_code
_entity_poly.pdbx_strand_id
1 'polypeptide(L)'
;MLCYVLVILCWTEKAQTAHIVLEDGTKMKGYSFGHPSSVAGEVVFNTGLAGYPEALTDPAYKGQILIMANPIVGNGGAPDTSALDELGLSKYMESDGIKVAGLLVLNYSNDYHHWLATKSLGQWLQEEKGTMLGKIEFEGQSVDFVDPNKQNLIAEVSTKDVKVYGKGNPTKVVAVDCGIKNNVIRLLVKRGAEVHLVPWNHDFTKMEYDGLLIAGGPGNPALAQPLIQNVKKVLESDRKEPLFGISTGNLITGLAAGANAYKMSMANRGQNQPVLNITNRQAFITAQNHGYALDSTLPAGWKPLFVNVNDQTNEGIMHESKPFFGVQFHPEVSPGPTDTEQCHFVFNSLQVSKVLILGSGGLSIGQAGEFDYSGSQAVKAMKEENVKTVLMNPNIASVQTNEVGLKQADTVYFLPITPQFVTEVIKAERPDGLILGMGGQTALNCGVELFKRGVLKEYGVRVLGTSVESIMATEDRQLFSDKLNEINEKIAPSFAVESIEDALKAADTIGYPVMIRSAYALGGLGSGICPNKETLLDLSTKAFAMTNQILVERSVTGWKEIEFEVVRDADDNCVTVCSMENVDAMGVHTGDSVVVAPAQTLSNTEFQLLRQTSINVVRHLGIVGECNIQFALHPTSMEYCIIEVNARLSRSSALASKATGYPLAFIAAKIALGIPLPEIKNVVSGKTSACFEPSLDYMVTKIPRWDLDRFHGTSSRIGSSMKSVGEVMAIGRTFEESFQKALRMCHPSIDGFTSRLPMNKEWPSNIDLRRELAEPSSTRIYAIARVIWDKGPSAIRYSLNMGKCVEILSCTQYEQEVQGLRYKLLLARVPGEGTDFCLLEVIITVHFHSNQELGDFDKEFKECGGLKGKKKEGSE
;
A
#
# COMPACT_ATOMS: atom_id res chain seq x y z
N MET A 1 -16.58 3.90 -45.00
CA MET A 1 -15.17 4.19 -45.33
C MET A 1 -14.81 5.68 -45.22
N LEU A 2 -15.72 6.63 -45.52
CA LEU A 2 -15.47 8.07 -45.28
C LEU A 2 -15.60 8.55 -43.82
N CYS A 3 -16.30 7.85 -42.93
CA CYS A 3 -16.30 8.16 -41.49
C CYS A 3 -15.02 7.73 -40.76
N TYR A 4 -14.19 6.88 -41.38
CA TYR A 4 -12.93 6.39 -40.80
C TYR A 4 -11.76 7.38 -40.99
N VAL A 5 -11.90 8.35 -41.89
CA VAL A 5 -10.87 9.38 -42.14
C VAL A 5 -11.07 10.60 -41.23
N LEU A 6 -12.32 10.87 -40.80
CA LEU A 6 -12.63 12.01 -39.92
C LEU A 6 -12.22 11.81 -38.46
N VAL A 7 -12.06 10.57 -37.98
CA VAL A 7 -11.58 10.30 -36.61
C VAL A 7 -10.05 10.31 -36.53
N ILE A 8 -9.34 10.05 -37.63
CA ILE A 8 -7.88 10.21 -37.71
C ILE A 8 -7.50 11.71 -37.75
N LEU A 9 -8.41 12.59 -38.15
CA LEU A 9 -8.20 14.04 -38.23
C LEU A 9 -8.57 14.81 -36.94
N CYS A 10 -9.02 14.14 -35.88
CA CYS A 10 -9.36 14.83 -34.62
C CYS A 10 -8.25 14.84 -33.57
N TRP A 11 -7.10 14.19 -33.84
CA TRP A 11 -5.89 14.29 -33.01
C TRP A 11 -4.67 14.58 -33.90
N THR A 12 -4.64 15.79 -34.44
CA THR A 12 -3.41 16.47 -34.86
C THR A 12 -3.11 17.64 -33.92
N GLU A 13 -3.20 17.43 -32.62
CA GLU A 13 -2.28 18.11 -31.70
C GLU A 13 -1.17 17.12 -31.41
N LYS A 14 0.04 17.37 -31.93
CA LYS A 14 1.22 16.58 -31.59
C LYS A 14 1.37 16.67 -30.06
N ALA A 15 1.12 15.58 -29.33
CA ALA A 15 1.42 15.52 -27.90
C ALA A 15 2.87 15.99 -27.70
N GLN A 16 3.03 17.12 -27.00
CA GLN A 16 4.31 17.81 -26.94
C GLN A 16 5.30 16.95 -26.15
N THR A 17 6.50 16.76 -26.69
CA THR A 17 7.53 15.95 -26.03
C THR A 17 8.62 16.84 -25.44
N ALA A 18 9.22 16.38 -24.35
CA ALA A 18 10.40 16.99 -23.74
C ALA A 18 11.42 15.89 -23.40
N HIS A 19 12.64 16.28 -23.05
CA HIS A 19 13.64 15.34 -22.54
C HIS A 19 14.00 15.69 -21.11
N ILE A 20 14.11 14.70 -20.23
CA ILE A 20 14.96 14.84 -19.05
C ILE A 20 16.40 14.61 -19.50
N VAL A 21 17.29 15.55 -19.19
CA VAL A 21 18.72 15.48 -19.44
C VAL A 21 19.45 15.69 -18.11
N LEU A 22 20.31 14.74 -17.76
CA LEU A 22 21.14 14.80 -16.56
C LEU A 22 22.55 15.28 -16.90
N GLU A 23 23.28 15.76 -15.89
CA GLU A 23 24.65 16.27 -16.06
C GLU A 23 25.65 15.21 -16.52
N ASP A 24 25.37 13.93 -16.24
CA ASP A 24 26.18 12.78 -16.66
C ASP A 24 25.97 12.38 -18.13
N GLY A 25 25.07 13.07 -18.84
CA GLY A 25 24.71 12.81 -20.24
C GLY A 25 23.51 11.90 -20.43
N THR A 26 22.93 11.33 -19.36
CA THR A 26 21.69 10.54 -19.44
C THR A 26 20.57 11.38 -20.05
N LYS A 27 19.87 10.83 -21.03
CA LYS A 27 18.77 11.51 -21.73
C LYS A 27 17.60 10.56 -21.95
N MET A 28 16.41 10.94 -21.47
CA MET A 28 15.18 10.19 -21.69
C MET A 28 14.10 11.11 -22.27
N LYS A 29 13.42 10.64 -23.30
CA LYS A 29 12.32 11.36 -23.94
C LYS A 29 11.01 11.04 -23.23
N GLY A 30 10.21 12.04 -22.94
CA GLY A 30 8.89 11.91 -22.32
C GLY A 30 7.83 12.79 -23.01
N TYR A 31 6.58 12.58 -22.62
CA TYR A 31 5.44 13.39 -23.04
C TYR A 31 5.15 14.45 -21.96
N SER A 32 4.93 15.69 -22.39
CA SER A 32 4.54 16.78 -21.52
C SER A 32 3.06 16.69 -21.16
N PHE A 33 2.75 16.79 -19.88
CA PHE A 33 1.38 16.90 -19.35
C PHE A 33 1.16 18.13 -18.47
N GLY A 34 2.25 18.77 -18.00
CA GLY A 34 2.23 20.03 -17.26
C GLY A 34 2.49 21.25 -18.16
N HIS A 35 3.02 22.33 -17.58
CA HIS A 35 3.36 23.55 -18.31
C HIS A 35 4.48 23.31 -19.35
N PRO A 36 4.33 23.71 -20.62
CA PRO A 36 5.26 23.37 -21.70
C PRO A 36 6.49 24.30 -21.76
N SER A 37 7.27 24.35 -20.67
CA SER A 37 8.49 25.15 -20.57
C SER A 37 9.69 24.35 -20.07
N SER A 38 10.88 24.68 -20.54
CA SER A 38 12.13 24.07 -20.06
C SER A 38 12.59 24.61 -18.72
N VAL A 39 13.42 23.83 -18.01
CA VAL A 39 13.95 24.22 -16.69
C VAL A 39 15.17 23.43 -16.21
N ALA A 40 15.85 23.71 -15.08
CA ALA A 40 17.16 23.06 -14.77
C ALA A 40 17.73 23.03 -13.32
N GLY A 41 18.23 21.92 -12.76
CA GLY A 41 18.67 21.77 -11.35
C GLY A 41 18.45 20.43 -10.64
N GLU A 42 18.22 20.38 -9.32
CA GLU A 42 18.43 19.13 -8.58
C GLU A 42 17.33 18.09 -8.80
N VAL A 43 17.67 17.00 -9.48
CA VAL A 43 16.79 15.84 -9.67
C VAL A 43 16.84 14.96 -8.43
N VAL A 44 15.68 14.67 -7.84
CA VAL A 44 15.52 13.85 -6.63
C VAL A 44 14.42 12.80 -6.85
N PHE A 45 14.42 11.73 -6.05
CA PHE A 45 13.32 10.76 -6.02
C PHE A 45 12.74 10.66 -4.61
N ASN A 46 11.47 10.27 -4.50
CA ASN A 46 10.81 9.98 -3.22
C ASN A 46 10.05 8.65 -3.32
N THR A 47 10.20 7.78 -2.32
CA THR A 47 9.58 6.44 -2.27
C THR A 47 8.13 6.42 -1.75
N GLY A 48 7.58 7.58 -1.37
CA GLY A 48 6.17 7.70 -0.99
C GLY A 48 5.24 7.39 -2.17
N LEU A 49 4.26 6.51 -1.95
CA LEU A 49 3.37 6.04 -3.02
C LEU A 49 2.05 6.84 -3.11
N ALA A 50 1.57 7.35 -1.97
CA ALA A 50 0.31 8.07 -1.87
C ALA A 50 0.53 9.56 -1.58
N GLY A 51 -0.49 10.38 -1.86
CA GLY A 51 -0.51 11.80 -1.51
C GLY A 51 0.37 12.69 -2.38
N TYR A 52 0.34 12.47 -3.71
CA TYR A 52 1.04 13.37 -4.63
C TYR A 52 0.56 14.84 -4.51
N PRO A 53 -0.73 15.18 -4.25
CA PRO A 53 -1.11 16.58 -4.09
C PRO A 53 -0.38 17.26 -2.93
N GLU A 54 -0.36 16.61 -1.76
CA GLU A 54 0.33 17.09 -0.57
C GLU A 54 1.85 17.16 -0.82
N ALA A 55 2.45 16.10 -1.39
CA ALA A 55 3.88 16.04 -1.68
C ALA A 55 4.35 17.14 -2.65
N LEU A 56 3.60 17.43 -3.72
CA LEU A 56 3.97 18.46 -4.69
C LEU A 56 3.97 19.87 -4.09
N THR A 57 3.23 20.06 -3.00
CA THR A 57 3.15 21.34 -2.26
C THR A 57 4.08 21.41 -1.05
N ASP A 58 4.92 20.41 -0.81
CA ASP A 58 5.94 20.43 0.23
C ASP A 58 7.05 21.46 -0.11
N PRO A 59 7.26 22.50 0.71
CA PRO A 59 8.31 23.50 0.49
C PRO A 59 9.72 22.92 0.36
N ALA A 60 9.98 21.72 0.90
CA ALA A 60 11.27 21.04 0.79
C ALA A 60 11.73 20.78 -0.65
N TYR A 61 10.79 20.69 -1.59
CA TYR A 61 11.09 20.48 -3.01
C TYR A 61 11.40 21.75 -3.80
N LYS A 62 11.50 22.91 -3.15
CA LYS A 62 11.83 24.16 -3.84
C LYS A 62 13.12 23.99 -4.65
N GLY A 63 13.03 24.22 -5.96
CA GLY A 63 14.17 24.10 -6.88
C GLY A 63 14.56 22.67 -7.25
N GLN A 64 13.78 21.65 -6.89
CA GLN A 64 14.04 20.24 -7.21
C GLN A 64 13.06 19.65 -8.23
N ILE A 65 13.55 18.81 -9.15
CA ILE A 65 12.71 17.93 -9.97
C ILE A 65 12.44 16.63 -9.23
N LEU A 66 11.16 16.37 -8.97
CA LEU A 66 10.72 15.17 -8.28
C LEU A 66 10.45 14.03 -9.26
N ILE A 67 11.13 12.91 -9.05
CA ILE A 67 10.81 11.61 -9.63
C ILE A 67 9.90 10.85 -8.66
N MET A 68 8.71 10.49 -9.12
CA MET A 68 7.78 9.67 -8.35
C MET A 68 8.18 8.20 -8.45
N ALA A 69 8.30 7.51 -7.31
CA ALA A 69 8.48 6.05 -7.30
C ALA A 69 7.22 5.32 -7.74
N ASN A 70 6.04 5.80 -7.34
CA ASN A 70 4.77 5.25 -7.82
C ASN A 70 4.67 5.44 -9.35
N PRO A 71 4.57 4.34 -10.13
CA PRO A 71 4.58 4.45 -11.58
C PRO A 71 3.26 4.98 -12.15
N ILE A 72 2.17 5.01 -11.36
CA ILE A 72 0.83 5.43 -11.79
C ILE A 72 0.43 6.68 -10.98
N VAL A 73 0.45 7.85 -11.62
CA VAL A 73 0.22 9.15 -10.95
C VAL A 73 -0.92 9.93 -11.61
N GLY A 74 -1.77 10.55 -10.80
CA GLY A 74 -2.88 11.38 -11.27
C GLY A 74 -4.28 10.79 -11.06
N ASN A 75 -4.39 9.57 -10.52
CA ASN A 75 -5.65 8.83 -10.36
C ASN A 75 -6.76 9.63 -9.65
N GLY A 76 -6.38 10.43 -8.64
CA GLY A 76 -7.30 11.26 -7.87
C GLY A 76 -7.49 12.68 -8.41
N GLY A 77 -6.89 13.04 -9.54
CA GLY A 77 -6.90 14.40 -10.07
C GLY A 77 -6.21 15.38 -9.13
N ALA A 78 -6.69 16.62 -9.08
CA ALA A 78 -6.32 17.61 -8.07
C ALA A 78 -7.55 18.01 -7.24
N PRO A 79 -7.40 18.19 -5.91
CA PRO A 79 -8.48 18.68 -5.06
C PRO A 79 -8.82 20.15 -5.38
N ASP A 80 -9.72 20.77 -4.62
CA ASP A 80 -9.93 22.23 -4.71
C ASP A 80 -8.68 22.97 -4.20
N THR A 81 -7.89 23.51 -5.13
CA THR A 81 -6.62 24.20 -4.84
C THR A 81 -6.82 25.64 -4.35
N SER A 82 -8.05 26.14 -4.35
CA SER A 82 -8.39 27.50 -3.88
C SER A 82 -9.06 27.52 -2.51
N ALA A 83 -9.57 26.37 -2.06
CA ALA A 83 -10.26 26.26 -0.78
C ALA A 83 -9.32 26.55 0.39
N LEU A 84 -9.77 27.42 1.29
CA LEU A 84 -9.11 27.69 2.56
C LEU A 84 -9.89 27.03 3.71
N ASP A 85 -9.17 26.62 4.75
CA ASP A 85 -9.76 26.19 6.02
C ASP A 85 -10.09 27.39 6.94
N GLU A 86 -10.63 27.11 8.12
CA GLU A 86 -11.00 28.12 9.12
C GLU A 86 -9.81 28.95 9.65
N LEU A 87 -8.57 28.49 9.44
CA LEU A 87 -7.35 29.20 9.80
C LEU A 87 -6.84 30.08 8.64
N GLY A 88 -7.48 30.02 7.48
CA GLY A 88 -7.02 30.69 6.26
C GLY A 88 -5.82 30.00 5.61
N LEU A 89 -5.54 28.74 5.96
CA LEU A 89 -4.55 27.90 5.28
C LEU A 89 -5.22 27.17 4.11
N SER A 90 -4.44 26.71 3.13
CA SER A 90 -4.99 25.83 2.09
C SER A 90 -5.61 24.60 2.73
N LYS A 91 -6.84 24.25 2.35
CA LYS A 91 -7.59 23.17 3.00
C LYS A 91 -7.02 21.78 2.70
N TYR A 92 -6.48 21.57 1.50
CA TYR A 92 -6.03 20.26 1.02
C TYR A 92 -4.56 20.22 0.61
N MET A 93 -3.82 21.31 0.79
CA MET A 93 -2.40 21.42 0.42
C MET A 93 -1.54 21.79 1.63
N GLU A 94 -0.24 21.55 1.51
CA GLU A 94 0.73 21.79 2.57
C GLU A 94 1.47 23.13 2.45
N SER A 95 1.22 23.88 1.39
CA SER A 95 1.60 25.29 1.27
C SER A 95 0.60 26.04 0.38
N ASP A 96 0.95 27.25 -0.04
CA ASP A 96 0.13 28.13 -0.90
C ASP A 96 0.12 27.71 -2.38
N GLY A 97 0.80 26.63 -2.76
CA GLY A 97 0.83 26.12 -4.13
C GLY A 97 1.93 25.08 -4.35
N ILE A 98 2.12 24.64 -5.58
CA ILE A 98 3.15 23.70 -6.01
C ILE A 98 4.55 24.27 -5.71
N LYS A 99 5.40 23.44 -5.11
CA LYS A 99 6.76 23.77 -4.69
C LYS A 99 7.80 23.00 -5.46
N VAL A 100 7.46 21.82 -5.97
CA VAL A 100 8.33 21.12 -6.90
C VAL A 100 8.61 21.98 -8.10
N ALA A 101 9.79 21.74 -8.62
CA ALA A 101 10.27 22.43 -9.76
C ALA A 101 9.71 21.71 -11.00
N GLY A 102 10.09 20.47 -11.24
CA GLY A 102 9.49 19.63 -12.28
C GLY A 102 9.00 18.32 -11.69
N LEU A 103 8.20 17.60 -12.47
CA LEU A 103 7.65 16.31 -12.09
C LEU A 103 7.96 15.29 -13.19
N LEU A 104 8.51 14.15 -12.77
CA LEU A 104 8.80 13.00 -13.63
C LEU A 104 8.00 11.80 -13.13
N VAL A 105 7.18 11.24 -14.01
CA VAL A 105 6.33 10.06 -13.74
C VAL A 105 6.47 9.06 -14.88
N LEU A 106 6.26 7.78 -14.58
CA LEU A 106 6.26 6.74 -15.61
C LEU A 106 4.97 6.76 -16.43
N ASN A 107 3.82 6.77 -15.75
CA ASN A 107 2.51 6.84 -16.36
C ASN A 107 1.67 7.94 -15.70
N TYR A 108 1.07 8.79 -16.52
CA TYR A 108 0.16 9.85 -16.10
C TYR A 108 -1.28 9.48 -16.46
N SER A 109 -2.16 9.47 -15.46
CA SER A 109 -3.59 9.24 -15.62
C SER A 109 -4.26 10.55 -16.06
N ASN A 110 -4.56 10.67 -17.37
CA ASN A 110 -5.26 11.83 -17.93
C ASN A 110 -6.67 11.96 -17.36
N ASP A 111 -7.38 10.85 -17.25
CA ASP A 111 -8.67 10.73 -16.60
C ASP A 111 -8.47 10.40 -15.11
N TYR A 112 -9.27 11.03 -14.26
CA TYR A 112 -9.19 10.89 -12.81
C TYR A 112 -10.56 10.59 -12.20
N HIS A 113 -10.57 9.99 -11.01
CA HIS A 113 -11.80 9.73 -10.28
C HIS A 113 -11.56 9.69 -8.77
N HIS A 114 -11.98 10.75 -8.09
CA HIS A 114 -12.02 10.82 -6.64
C HIS A 114 -13.08 11.84 -6.24
N TRP A 115 -13.76 11.62 -5.12
CA TRP A 115 -14.90 12.46 -4.70
C TRP A 115 -14.50 13.90 -4.32
N LEU A 116 -13.21 14.13 -4.01
CA LEU A 116 -12.63 15.45 -3.79
C LEU A 116 -12.05 16.10 -5.07
N ALA A 117 -11.98 15.38 -6.19
CA ALA A 117 -11.31 15.89 -7.38
C ALA A 117 -12.12 16.98 -8.07
N THR A 118 -11.45 18.07 -8.47
CA THR A 118 -12.08 19.20 -9.18
C THR A 118 -11.55 19.39 -10.60
N LYS A 119 -10.31 18.97 -10.85
CA LYS A 119 -9.61 19.07 -12.14
C LYS A 119 -8.53 17.99 -12.25
N SER A 120 -7.91 17.82 -13.43
CA SER A 120 -6.79 16.88 -13.57
C SER A 120 -5.50 17.43 -12.97
N LEU A 121 -4.56 16.54 -12.63
CA LEU A 121 -3.24 16.96 -12.16
C LEU A 121 -2.49 17.77 -13.24
N GLY A 122 -2.60 17.39 -14.52
CA GLY A 122 -2.00 18.14 -15.63
C GLY A 122 -2.54 19.56 -15.75
N GLN A 123 -3.85 19.76 -15.57
CA GLN A 123 -4.46 21.09 -15.55
C GLN A 123 -3.91 21.96 -14.41
N TRP A 124 -3.82 21.41 -13.20
CA TRP A 124 -3.24 22.12 -12.07
C TRP A 124 -1.77 22.52 -12.30
N LEU A 125 -0.95 21.61 -12.85
CA LEU A 125 0.44 21.89 -13.21
C LEU A 125 0.60 22.99 -14.27
N GLN A 126 -0.37 23.14 -15.17
CA GLN A 126 -0.36 24.18 -16.20
C GLN A 126 -0.73 25.56 -15.62
N GLU A 127 -1.63 25.60 -14.63
CA GLU A 127 -2.09 26.84 -13.98
C GLU A 127 -0.99 27.52 -13.16
N GLU A 128 -0.19 26.78 -12.40
CA GLU A 128 0.71 27.34 -11.39
C GLU A 128 2.14 27.71 -11.85
N LYS A 129 2.47 27.54 -13.14
CA LYS A 129 3.77 27.97 -13.75
C LYS A 129 5.00 27.67 -12.87
N GLY A 130 5.03 26.50 -12.22
CA GLY A 130 5.96 26.16 -11.14
C GLY A 130 7.43 26.40 -11.50
N THR A 131 8.22 26.91 -10.55
CA THR A 131 9.62 27.33 -10.75
C THR A 131 10.54 26.12 -10.74
N MET A 132 11.14 25.82 -11.88
CA MET A 132 11.52 24.45 -12.21
C MET A 132 13.05 24.24 -12.20
N LEU A 133 13.65 23.11 -11.78
CA LEU A 133 15.11 22.94 -11.76
C LEU A 133 15.55 21.44 -11.62
N GLY A 134 15.75 20.83 -12.81
CA GLY A 134 16.43 19.60 -13.32
C GLY A 134 16.21 19.69 -14.84
N LYS A 135 17.10 19.27 -15.77
CA LYS A 135 16.88 19.71 -17.16
C LYS A 135 15.78 18.98 -17.95
N ILE A 136 14.52 19.39 -17.75
CA ILE A 136 13.43 19.12 -18.68
C ILE A 136 13.61 20.12 -19.83
N GLU A 137 13.94 19.61 -21.01
CA GLU A 137 14.28 20.42 -22.18
C GLU A 137 13.28 20.17 -23.31
N PHE A 138 12.52 21.21 -23.65
CA PHE A 138 11.69 21.29 -24.84
C PHE A 138 12.52 21.77 -26.04
N GLU A 139 12.10 21.33 -27.22
CA GLU A 139 12.71 21.77 -28.47
C GLU A 139 12.62 23.30 -28.62
N GLY A 140 13.76 23.95 -28.86
CA GLY A 140 13.85 25.41 -28.99
C GLY A 140 13.93 26.20 -27.68
N GLN A 141 13.96 25.54 -26.51
CA GLN A 141 14.04 26.17 -25.19
C GLN A 141 15.23 25.59 -24.39
N SER A 142 16.46 25.91 -24.79
CA SER A 142 17.66 25.45 -24.07
C SER A 142 17.82 26.20 -22.74
N VAL A 143 18.19 25.47 -21.70
CA VAL A 143 18.48 26.01 -20.35
C VAL A 143 19.75 25.38 -19.79
N ASP A 144 20.52 26.17 -19.05
CA ASP A 144 21.76 25.73 -18.41
C ASP A 144 21.47 25.02 -17.08
N PHE A 145 22.33 24.08 -16.68
CA PHE A 145 22.24 23.45 -15.36
C PHE A 145 22.47 24.47 -14.24
N VAL A 146 21.61 24.44 -13.21
CA VAL A 146 21.70 25.32 -12.04
C VAL A 146 21.61 24.47 -10.77
N ASP A 147 22.56 24.62 -9.85
CA ASP A 147 22.44 23.98 -8.53
C ASP A 147 21.67 24.92 -7.57
N PRO A 148 20.40 24.60 -7.21
CA PRO A 148 19.60 25.42 -6.30
C PRO A 148 20.20 25.51 -4.90
N ASN A 149 20.99 24.52 -4.47
CA ASN A 149 21.53 24.46 -3.11
C ASN A 149 22.61 25.52 -2.84
N LYS A 150 23.09 26.21 -3.88
CA LYS A 150 23.98 27.37 -3.74
C LYS A 150 23.25 28.63 -3.27
N GLN A 151 21.92 28.65 -3.37
CA GLN A 151 21.05 29.73 -2.90
C GLN A 151 20.53 29.40 -1.49
N ASN A 152 20.16 30.44 -0.73
CA ASN A 152 19.47 30.27 0.54
C ASN A 152 17.96 30.01 0.30
N LEU A 153 17.62 28.78 -0.05
CA LEU A 153 16.23 28.38 -0.38
C LEU A 153 15.24 28.62 0.77
N ILE A 154 15.71 28.57 2.03
CA ILE A 154 14.93 28.92 3.23
C ILE A 154 14.33 30.32 3.08
N ALA A 155 15.12 31.29 2.59
CA ALA A 155 14.65 32.66 2.42
C ALA A 155 13.62 32.81 1.30
N GLU A 156 13.67 31.95 0.28
CA GLU A 156 12.71 31.98 -0.83
C GLU A 156 11.31 31.55 -0.38
N VAL A 157 11.22 30.48 0.42
CA VAL A 157 9.94 29.89 0.86
C VAL A 157 9.38 30.49 2.15
N SER A 158 10.23 31.07 3.00
CA SER A 158 9.79 31.64 4.28
C SER A 158 8.83 32.82 4.07
N THR A 159 7.83 32.93 4.95
CA THR A 159 6.93 34.09 5.05
C THR A 159 7.74 35.38 5.14
N LYS A 160 7.22 36.44 4.52
CA LYS A 160 7.87 37.76 4.52
C LYS A 160 7.48 38.59 5.74
N ASP A 161 6.31 38.30 6.31
CA ASP A 161 5.74 39.01 7.45
C ASP A 161 5.25 38.03 8.51
N VAL A 162 5.12 38.53 9.74
CA VAL A 162 4.57 37.76 10.86
C VAL A 162 3.08 37.51 10.61
N LYS A 163 2.65 36.25 10.73
CA LYS A 163 1.24 35.83 10.64
C LYS A 163 0.82 35.14 11.92
N VAL A 164 -0.44 35.29 12.32
CA VAL A 164 -0.98 34.69 13.55
C VAL A 164 -2.12 33.76 13.20
N TYR A 165 -2.03 32.51 13.67
CA TYR A 165 -3.04 31.46 13.49
C TYR A 165 -3.55 30.98 14.86
N GLY A 166 -4.82 30.59 14.94
CA GLY A 166 -5.44 30.20 16.22
C GLY A 166 -5.56 31.37 17.21
N LYS A 167 -5.82 32.59 16.69
CA LYS A 167 -5.87 33.81 17.49
C LYS A 167 -6.81 33.68 18.69
N GLY A 168 -6.32 34.02 19.88
CA GLY A 168 -7.04 33.90 21.15
C GLY A 168 -6.81 32.59 21.89
N ASN A 169 -6.07 31.64 21.32
CA ASN A 169 -5.64 30.43 22.02
C ASN A 169 -4.66 30.76 23.17
N PRO A 170 -4.66 29.96 24.25
CA PRO A 170 -3.96 30.30 25.48
C PRO A 170 -2.43 30.17 25.41
N THR A 171 -1.90 29.29 24.56
CA THR A 171 -0.47 28.97 24.52
C THR A 171 0.20 29.67 23.34
N LYS A 172 1.08 30.63 23.58
CA LYS A 172 1.75 31.37 22.51
C LYS A 172 2.97 30.61 22.00
N VAL A 173 2.94 30.18 20.74
CA VAL A 173 4.06 29.47 20.11
C VAL A 173 4.62 30.33 18.98
N VAL A 174 5.91 30.66 19.04
CA VAL A 174 6.61 31.25 17.88
C VAL A 174 7.05 30.12 16.97
N ALA A 175 6.59 30.13 15.72
CA ALA A 175 7.00 29.19 14.69
C ALA A 175 7.90 29.91 13.68
N VAL A 176 9.18 29.56 13.66
CA VAL A 176 10.15 30.10 12.70
C VAL A 176 9.99 29.37 11.39
N ASP A 177 9.55 30.10 10.37
CA ASP A 177 9.24 29.55 9.05
C ASP A 177 10.51 29.35 8.24
N CYS A 178 10.94 28.09 8.08
CA CYS A 178 12.01 27.71 7.16
C CYS A 178 11.49 26.93 5.95
N GLY A 179 10.25 27.20 5.53
CA GLY A 179 9.46 26.36 4.63
C GLY A 179 8.56 25.41 5.41
N ILE A 180 7.81 25.94 6.38
CA ILE A 180 6.89 25.14 7.19
C ILE A 180 5.76 24.54 6.33
N LYS A 181 5.31 23.34 6.68
CA LYS A 181 4.11 22.73 6.11
C LYS A 181 2.87 23.12 6.90
N ASN A 182 1.75 23.33 6.21
CA ASN A 182 0.49 23.75 6.83
C ASN A 182 0.06 22.83 7.98
N ASN A 183 0.29 21.51 7.87
CA ASN A 183 -0.15 20.58 8.91
C ASN A 183 0.56 20.77 10.25
N VAL A 184 1.78 21.33 10.29
CA VAL A 184 2.42 21.73 11.56
C VAL A 184 1.55 22.77 12.28
N ILE A 185 1.09 23.79 11.56
CA ILE A 185 0.26 24.87 12.11
C ILE A 185 -1.09 24.30 12.57
N ARG A 186 -1.74 23.45 11.76
CA ARG A 186 -3.01 22.80 12.11
C ARG A 186 -2.89 22.02 13.42
N LEU A 187 -1.84 21.21 13.58
CA LEU A 187 -1.63 20.38 14.76
C LEU A 187 -1.34 21.18 16.03
N LEU A 188 -0.61 22.30 15.92
CA LEU A 188 -0.36 23.23 17.02
C LEU A 188 -1.65 23.93 17.45
N VAL A 189 -2.39 24.51 16.50
CA VAL A 189 -3.65 25.23 16.79
C VAL A 189 -4.69 24.29 17.39
N LYS A 190 -4.81 23.06 16.86
CA LYS A 190 -5.68 22.01 17.41
C LYS A 190 -5.34 21.66 18.88
N ARG A 191 -4.07 21.80 19.28
CA ARG A 191 -3.58 21.59 20.64
C ARG A 191 -3.64 22.86 21.52
N GLY A 192 -4.32 23.91 21.05
CA GLY A 192 -4.55 25.15 21.81
C GLY A 192 -3.42 26.17 21.72
N ALA A 193 -2.60 26.13 20.66
CA ALA A 193 -1.58 27.15 20.42
C ALA A 193 -2.13 28.35 19.63
N GLU A 194 -1.78 29.57 20.04
CA GLU A 194 -1.76 30.74 19.17
C GLU A 194 -0.39 30.79 18.49
N VAL A 195 -0.36 30.48 17.20
CA VAL A 195 0.89 30.31 16.44
C VAL A 195 1.28 31.62 15.79
N HIS A 196 2.41 32.19 16.21
CA HIS A 196 3.04 33.35 15.60
C HIS A 196 4.09 32.85 14.59
N LEU A 197 3.67 32.70 13.34
CA LEU A 197 4.56 32.32 12.25
C LEU A 197 5.43 33.52 11.86
N VAL A 198 6.74 33.42 12.06
CA VAL A 198 7.70 34.50 11.83
C VAL A 198 8.65 34.18 10.68
N PRO A 199 9.14 35.18 9.94
CA PRO A 199 10.19 35.00 8.94
C PRO A 199 11.43 34.30 9.50
N TRP A 200 12.14 33.54 8.66
CA TRP A 200 13.32 32.75 9.06
C TRP A 200 14.42 33.59 9.73
N ASN A 201 14.54 34.87 9.36
CA ASN A 201 15.53 35.81 9.88
C ASN A 201 14.98 36.79 10.92
N HIS A 202 13.74 36.58 11.38
CA HIS A 202 13.12 37.42 12.41
C HIS A 202 13.89 37.31 13.74
N ASP A 203 14.04 38.43 14.44
CA ASP A 203 14.65 38.42 15.78
C ASP A 203 13.60 38.07 16.84
N PHE A 204 13.38 36.77 17.04
CA PHE A 204 12.47 36.25 18.07
C PHE A 204 13.11 36.22 19.47
N THR A 205 14.38 36.57 19.62
CA THR A 205 15.13 36.32 20.87
C THR A 205 14.58 37.06 22.09
N LYS A 206 13.92 38.21 21.85
CA LYS A 206 13.28 39.06 22.86
C LYS A 206 11.76 38.95 22.88
N MET A 207 11.16 38.14 22.01
CA MET A 207 9.71 37.94 22.03
C MET A 207 9.32 37.11 23.25
N GLU A 208 8.16 37.44 23.83
CA GLU A 208 7.49 36.58 24.81
C GLU A 208 6.75 35.46 24.08
N TYR A 209 6.95 34.22 24.51
CA TYR A 209 6.30 33.03 24.00
C TYR A 209 6.38 31.93 25.07
N ASP A 210 5.50 30.94 24.98
CA ASP A 210 5.51 29.76 25.84
C ASP A 210 6.31 28.61 25.23
N GLY A 211 6.51 28.63 23.91
CA GLY A 211 7.34 27.67 23.19
C GLY A 211 7.87 28.21 21.87
N LEU A 212 9.00 27.67 21.42
CA LEU A 212 9.65 27.99 20.17
C LEU A 212 9.68 26.75 19.27
N LEU A 213 9.15 26.87 18.06
CA LEU A 213 9.19 25.83 17.04
C LEU A 213 9.97 26.31 15.82
N ILE A 214 10.81 25.44 15.25
CA ILE A 214 11.53 25.71 14.00
C ILE A 214 11.20 24.55 13.05
N ALA A 215 10.58 24.85 11.92
CA ALA A 215 10.21 23.83 10.93
C ALA A 215 10.54 24.32 9.52
N GLY A 216 11.02 23.41 8.68
CA GLY A 216 11.39 23.73 7.31
C GLY A 216 11.68 22.51 6.47
N GLY A 217 12.15 22.77 5.25
CA GLY A 217 12.41 21.73 4.25
C GLY A 217 13.62 21.99 3.35
N PRO A 218 13.67 23.10 2.58
CA PRO A 218 14.60 23.18 1.46
C PRO A 218 15.98 23.75 1.84
N GLY A 219 17.00 23.28 1.10
CA GLY A 219 18.30 23.92 0.99
C GLY A 219 19.31 23.60 2.10
N ASN A 220 20.49 24.19 1.96
CA ASN A 220 21.59 24.01 2.90
C ASN A 220 21.37 24.85 4.16
N PRO A 221 21.21 24.23 5.36
CA PRO A 221 20.95 24.97 6.60
C PRO A 221 22.10 25.91 6.98
N ALA A 222 23.34 25.62 6.56
CA ALA A 222 24.50 26.45 6.86
C ALA A 222 24.43 27.86 6.23
N LEU A 223 23.58 28.06 5.22
CA LEU A 223 23.37 29.38 4.59
C LEU A 223 22.45 30.29 5.42
N ALA A 224 21.71 29.76 6.40
CA ALA A 224 20.79 30.51 7.24
C ALA A 224 21.47 31.11 8.49
N GLN A 225 22.62 31.78 8.31
CA GLN A 225 23.44 32.30 9.41
C GLN A 225 22.67 33.22 10.39
N PRO A 226 21.83 34.18 9.96
CA PRO A 226 21.01 34.99 10.87
C PRO A 226 20.17 34.15 11.85
N LEU A 227 19.55 33.07 11.34
CA LEU A 227 18.75 32.17 12.15
C LEU A 227 19.61 31.39 13.15
N ILE A 228 20.71 30.79 12.68
CA ILE A 228 21.65 30.05 13.52
C ILE A 228 22.11 30.92 14.70
N GLN A 229 22.44 32.20 14.45
CA GLN A 229 22.84 33.14 15.50
C GLN A 229 21.69 33.46 16.47
N ASN A 230 20.46 33.61 15.99
CA ASN A 230 19.31 33.87 16.87
C ASN A 230 18.99 32.67 17.76
N VAL A 231 19.03 31.45 17.22
CA VAL A 231 18.86 30.22 18.02
C VAL A 231 20.00 30.08 19.01
N LYS A 232 21.25 30.32 18.60
CA LYS A 232 22.41 30.28 19.49
C LYS A 232 22.26 31.20 20.69
N LYS A 233 21.78 32.44 20.50
CA LYS A 233 21.46 33.37 21.60
C LYS A 233 20.42 32.79 22.56
N VAL A 234 19.41 32.06 22.08
CA VAL A 234 18.42 31.38 22.94
C VAL A 234 19.09 30.26 23.75
N LEU A 235 19.89 29.42 23.10
CA LEU A 235 20.57 28.29 23.75
C LEU A 235 21.56 28.73 24.85
N GLU A 236 22.31 29.81 24.60
CA GLU A 236 23.29 30.41 25.52
C GLU A 236 22.65 31.27 26.62
N SER A 237 21.36 31.59 26.51
CA SER A 237 20.63 32.35 27.52
C SER A 237 20.06 31.48 28.65
N ASP A 238 19.50 32.14 29.66
CA ASP A 238 18.76 31.52 30.77
C ASP A 238 17.31 31.13 30.42
N ARG A 239 16.89 31.34 29.16
CA ARG A 239 15.55 30.94 28.68
C ARG A 239 15.34 29.43 28.78
N LYS A 240 14.10 29.05 29.12
CA LYS A 240 13.69 27.66 29.42
C LYS A 240 12.42 27.24 28.70
N GLU A 241 11.85 28.12 27.90
CA GLU A 241 10.73 27.83 27.02
C GLU A 241 11.09 26.64 26.12
N PRO A 242 10.24 25.61 26.00
CA PRO A 242 10.53 24.45 25.17
C PRO A 242 10.86 24.83 23.73
N LEU A 243 11.90 24.19 23.18
CA LEU A 243 12.31 24.33 21.78
C LEU A 243 12.07 23.01 21.07
N PHE A 244 11.32 23.05 19.97
CA PHE A 244 11.07 21.89 19.11
C PHE A 244 11.48 22.16 17.66
N GLY A 245 12.49 21.44 17.17
CA GLY A 245 12.94 21.49 15.78
C GLY A 245 12.39 20.33 14.93
N ILE A 246 11.91 20.63 13.71
CA ILE A 246 11.43 19.64 12.74
C ILE A 246 12.26 19.76 11.44
N SER A 247 12.85 18.66 10.99
CA SER A 247 13.69 18.56 9.79
C SER A 247 14.79 19.63 9.76
N THR A 248 14.64 20.71 9.00
CA THR A 248 15.54 21.88 9.06
C THR A 248 15.74 22.41 10.48
N GLY A 249 14.72 22.32 11.34
CA GLY A 249 14.82 22.69 12.76
C GLY A 249 15.83 21.85 13.55
N ASN A 250 15.95 20.54 13.27
CA ASN A 250 16.99 19.68 13.86
C ASN A 250 18.38 20.16 13.46
N LEU A 251 18.56 20.42 12.15
CA LEU A 251 19.83 20.89 11.58
C LEU A 251 20.24 22.26 12.14
N ILE A 252 19.32 23.23 12.16
CA ILE A 252 19.57 24.58 12.69
C ILE A 252 19.89 24.54 14.18
N THR A 253 19.15 23.74 14.96
CA THR A 253 19.39 23.60 16.40
C THR A 253 20.75 22.98 16.67
N GLY A 254 21.10 21.92 15.93
CA GLY A 254 22.41 21.28 16.01
C GLY A 254 23.56 22.25 15.64
N LEU A 255 23.44 22.97 14.53
CA LEU A 255 24.42 24.00 14.11
C LEU A 255 24.57 25.11 15.15
N ALA A 256 23.47 25.59 15.72
CA ALA A 256 23.48 26.61 16.77
C ALA A 256 24.14 26.11 18.07
N ALA A 257 23.96 24.83 18.40
CA ALA A 257 24.61 24.17 19.52
C ALA A 257 26.12 23.92 19.28
N GLY A 258 26.57 23.93 18.02
CA GLY A 258 27.97 23.71 17.63
C GLY A 258 28.26 22.36 16.97
N ALA A 259 27.24 21.60 16.58
CA ALA A 259 27.39 20.42 15.72
C ALA A 259 27.64 20.82 14.25
N ASN A 260 28.01 19.86 13.41
CA ASN A 260 28.19 20.05 11.97
C ASN A 260 27.02 19.47 11.18
N ALA A 261 26.75 20.02 10.00
CA ALA A 261 25.82 19.46 9.03
C ALA A 261 26.53 19.19 7.70
N TYR A 262 26.11 18.14 6.99
CA TYR A 262 26.71 17.74 5.71
C TYR A 262 25.64 17.38 4.69
N LYS A 263 25.96 17.52 3.39
CA LYS A 263 25.10 17.04 2.30
C LYS A 263 25.24 15.53 2.19
N MET A 264 24.12 14.82 2.24
CA MET A 264 24.09 13.37 2.16
C MET A 264 24.34 12.92 0.71
N SER A 265 25.09 11.84 0.53
CA SER A 265 25.20 11.17 -0.78
C SER A 265 23.92 10.38 -1.10
N MET A 266 23.29 9.79 -0.08
CA MET A 266 21.99 9.13 -0.16
C MET A 266 21.03 9.86 0.77
N ALA A 267 20.14 10.67 0.20
CA ALA A 267 19.14 11.42 0.93
C ALA A 267 18.04 10.50 1.48
N ASN A 268 17.41 10.88 2.60
CA ASN A 268 16.22 10.18 3.09
C ASN A 268 14.95 10.89 2.60
N ARG A 269 14.31 10.28 1.59
CA ARG A 269 13.11 10.79 0.92
C ARG A 269 12.08 9.68 0.73
N GLY A 270 11.09 9.64 1.61
CA GLY A 270 10.09 8.56 1.61
C GLY A 270 9.06 8.71 2.71
N GLN A 271 8.04 7.86 2.66
CA GLN A 271 7.01 7.71 3.71
C GLN A 271 7.24 6.45 4.56
N ASN A 272 8.34 5.73 4.31
CA ASN A 272 8.64 4.42 4.88
C ASN A 272 10.00 4.39 5.60
N GLN A 273 10.48 5.53 6.09
CA GLN A 273 11.81 5.63 6.71
C GLN A 273 11.74 5.20 8.18
N PRO A 274 12.44 4.12 8.58
CA PRO A 274 12.41 3.64 9.95
C PRO A 274 13.42 4.37 10.83
N VAL A 275 12.94 4.87 11.96
CA VAL A 275 13.78 5.49 13.00
C VAL A 275 13.64 4.73 14.30
N LEU A 276 14.72 4.65 15.06
CA LEU A 276 14.76 4.03 16.38
C LEU A 276 15.00 5.11 17.43
N ASN A 277 14.15 5.17 18.45
CA ASN A 277 14.41 5.97 19.64
C ASN A 277 15.53 5.30 20.44
N ILE A 278 16.65 5.99 20.60
CA ILE A 278 17.87 5.44 21.24
C ILE A 278 17.64 5.18 22.74
N THR A 279 16.76 5.96 23.37
CA THR A 279 16.52 5.89 24.81
C THR A 279 15.74 4.65 25.20
N ASN A 280 14.75 4.28 24.39
CA ASN A 280 13.73 3.30 24.76
C ASN A 280 13.57 2.13 23.78
N ARG A 281 14.35 2.13 22.68
CA ARG A 281 14.39 1.10 21.64
C ARG A 281 13.10 0.94 20.80
N GLN A 282 12.14 1.85 20.91
CA GLN A 282 10.96 1.85 20.04
C GLN A 282 11.30 2.31 18.63
N ALA A 283 10.78 1.60 17.64
CA ALA A 283 10.88 1.94 16.24
C ALA A 283 9.60 2.62 15.74
N PHE A 284 9.78 3.60 14.84
CA PHE A 284 8.69 4.33 14.20
C PHE A 284 8.94 4.38 12.69
N ILE A 285 7.87 4.33 11.90
CA ILE A 285 7.92 4.62 10.47
C ILE A 285 7.62 6.11 10.30
N THR A 286 8.42 6.79 9.48
CA THR A 286 8.39 8.25 9.37
C THR A 286 8.37 8.73 7.93
N ALA A 287 7.76 9.90 7.73
CA ALA A 287 7.90 10.67 6.50
C ALA A 287 9.14 11.55 6.60
N GLN A 288 10.00 11.48 5.59
CA GLN A 288 11.23 12.27 5.51
C GLN A 288 11.42 12.84 4.11
N ASN A 289 12.01 14.03 4.05
CA ASN A 289 12.29 14.71 2.80
C ASN A 289 13.52 15.65 2.92
N HIS A 290 14.67 15.13 3.32
CA HIS A 290 15.88 15.94 3.51
C HIS A 290 17.10 15.35 2.78
N GLY A 291 17.98 16.25 2.30
CA GLY A 291 19.26 15.90 1.66
C GLY A 291 20.49 16.34 2.47
N TYR A 292 20.27 16.94 3.63
CA TYR A 292 21.31 17.32 4.59
C TYR A 292 21.04 16.62 5.92
N ALA A 293 22.10 16.22 6.62
CA ALA A 293 22.02 15.56 7.92
C ALA A 293 23.00 16.19 8.91
N LEU A 294 22.73 15.97 10.20
CA LEU A 294 23.63 16.35 11.28
C LEU A 294 24.70 15.28 11.48
N ASP A 295 25.93 15.69 11.76
CA ASP A 295 26.99 14.77 12.21
C ASP A 295 26.56 14.11 13.53
N SER A 296 26.85 12.81 13.67
CA SER A 296 26.56 12.05 14.89
C SER A 296 27.34 12.55 16.11
N THR A 297 28.43 13.29 15.89
CA THR A 297 29.24 13.91 16.95
C THR A 297 28.58 15.20 17.44
N LEU A 298 27.96 15.13 18.62
CA LEU A 298 27.26 16.26 19.22
C LEU A 298 28.13 16.98 20.28
N PRO A 299 27.96 18.30 20.45
CA PRO A 299 28.63 19.07 21.49
C PRO A 299 28.15 18.68 22.89
N ALA A 300 28.92 19.04 23.92
CA ALA A 300 28.59 18.75 25.31
C ALA A 300 27.18 19.26 25.70
N GLY A 301 26.44 18.45 26.46
CA GLY A 301 25.06 18.76 26.87
C GLY A 301 23.98 18.33 25.87
N TRP A 302 24.35 17.77 24.72
CA TRP A 302 23.43 17.25 23.70
C TRP A 302 23.61 15.75 23.47
N LYS A 303 22.51 15.05 23.25
CA LYS A 303 22.47 13.62 22.95
C LYS A 303 21.61 13.33 21.72
N PRO A 304 21.93 12.28 20.95
CA PRO A 304 21.04 11.83 19.90
C PRO A 304 19.75 11.25 20.53
N LEU A 305 18.61 11.56 19.93
CA LEU A 305 17.29 11.09 20.37
C LEU A 305 16.80 9.94 19.49
N PHE A 306 16.89 10.11 18.17
CA PHE A 306 16.53 9.10 17.18
C PHE A 306 17.71 8.82 16.25
N VAL A 307 17.74 7.60 15.70
CA VAL A 307 18.71 7.17 14.67
C VAL A 307 17.99 6.42 13.55
N ASN A 308 18.43 6.60 12.31
CA ASN A 308 17.89 5.89 11.16
C ASN A 308 18.28 4.41 11.24
N VAL A 309 17.31 3.49 11.13
CA VAL A 309 17.58 2.04 11.22
C VAL A 309 18.32 1.51 9.99
N ASN A 310 18.19 2.17 8.84
CA ASN A 310 18.81 1.74 7.59
C ASN A 310 20.27 2.20 7.46
N ASP A 311 20.55 3.49 7.69
CA ASP A 311 21.85 4.11 7.37
C ASP A 311 22.57 4.75 8.58
N GLN A 312 21.98 4.64 9.77
CA GLN A 312 22.54 5.10 11.05
C GLN A 312 22.76 6.61 11.15
N THR A 313 22.20 7.40 10.23
CA THR A 313 22.22 8.86 10.30
C THR A 313 21.40 9.38 11.48
N ASN A 314 21.70 10.61 11.92
CA ASN A 314 20.99 11.25 13.03
C ASN A 314 19.56 11.59 12.62
N GLU A 315 18.59 11.19 13.45
CA GLU A 315 17.17 11.44 13.22
C GLU A 315 16.54 12.35 14.28
N GLY A 316 17.36 12.87 15.19
CA GLY A 316 16.94 13.79 16.22
C GLY A 316 17.97 13.97 17.32
N ILE A 317 17.88 15.09 18.02
CA ILE A 317 18.75 15.44 19.15
C ILE A 317 17.91 15.94 20.32
N MET A 318 18.44 15.84 21.53
CA MET A 318 17.87 16.44 22.72
C MET A 318 18.96 17.01 23.62
N HIS A 319 18.63 18.07 24.35
CA HIS A 319 19.49 18.58 25.40
C HIS A 319 19.33 17.70 26.66
N GLU A 320 20.41 17.49 27.41
CA GLU A 320 20.42 16.61 28.59
C GLU A 320 19.53 17.08 29.76
N SER A 321 19.32 18.39 29.93
CA SER A 321 18.56 18.97 31.04
C SER A 321 17.53 20.04 30.64
N LYS A 322 17.74 20.78 29.54
CA LYS A 322 16.80 21.80 29.04
C LYS A 322 15.73 21.14 28.16
N PRO A 323 14.50 21.69 28.07
CA PRO A 323 13.42 21.13 27.25
C PRO A 323 13.59 21.44 25.76
N PHE A 324 14.78 21.17 25.21
CA PHE A 324 15.12 21.44 23.81
C PHE A 324 15.34 20.12 23.09
N PHE A 325 14.64 19.92 21.98
CA PHE A 325 14.81 18.74 21.15
C PHE A 325 14.50 19.04 19.68
N GLY A 326 15.04 18.22 18.80
CA GLY A 326 14.78 18.24 17.37
C GLY A 326 14.57 16.84 16.83
N VAL A 327 13.77 16.72 15.78
CA VAL A 327 13.60 15.51 14.98
C VAL A 327 13.89 15.83 13.53
N GLN A 328 14.56 14.93 12.83
CA GLN A 328 14.94 15.12 11.43
C GLN A 328 13.82 14.77 10.45
N PHE A 329 12.88 13.93 10.89
CA PHE A 329 11.66 13.55 10.17
C PHE A 329 10.51 14.54 10.42
N HIS A 330 9.40 14.34 9.68
CA HIS A 330 8.21 15.19 9.73
C HIS A 330 7.06 14.48 10.50
N PRO A 331 6.88 14.73 11.82
CA PRO A 331 5.80 14.11 12.59
C PRO A 331 4.41 14.62 12.18
N GLU A 332 4.33 15.79 11.53
CA GLU A 332 3.09 16.29 10.95
C GLU A 332 2.68 15.55 9.67
N VAL A 333 3.58 14.76 9.07
CA VAL A 333 3.36 13.99 7.84
C VAL A 333 2.65 14.79 6.75
N SER A 334 1.56 14.30 6.15
CA SER A 334 0.85 14.97 5.04
C SER A 334 1.78 15.21 3.83
N PRO A 335 2.15 14.15 3.10
CA PRO A 335 1.71 12.75 3.25
C PRO A 335 2.60 11.91 4.17
N GLY A 336 2.10 10.74 4.59
CA GLY A 336 2.87 9.73 5.33
C GLY A 336 2.27 9.29 6.68
N PRO A 337 2.97 8.41 7.42
CA PRO A 337 2.47 7.68 8.59
C PRO A 337 2.33 8.52 9.87
N THR A 338 1.15 8.53 10.49
CA THR A 338 0.85 9.30 11.73
C THR A 338 1.40 8.68 13.03
N ASP A 339 2.45 7.83 12.93
CA ASP A 339 2.91 6.96 14.01
C ASP A 339 3.65 7.69 15.14
N THR A 340 4.14 8.90 14.89
CA THR A 340 5.00 9.65 15.82
C THR A 340 4.24 10.68 16.66
N GLU A 341 2.91 10.56 16.76
CA GLU A 341 2.10 11.47 17.56
C GLU A 341 2.07 11.15 19.08
N GLN A 342 2.20 9.88 19.54
CA GLN A 342 2.22 9.47 20.98
C GLN A 342 2.88 8.07 21.22
N CYS A 343 3.38 7.75 22.44
CA CYS A 343 4.07 6.45 22.77
C CYS A 343 3.74 5.84 24.16
N HIS A 344 3.71 4.50 24.30
CA HIS A 344 3.68 3.67 25.55
C HIS A 344 4.35 2.27 25.33
N PHE A 345 4.70 1.49 26.40
CA PHE A 345 5.60 0.30 26.38
C PHE A 345 5.08 -0.98 27.09
N VAL A 346 5.58 -2.18 26.69
CA VAL A 346 5.77 -3.41 27.52
C VAL A 346 6.90 -4.30 26.92
N PHE A 347 7.69 -5.04 27.74
CA PHE A 347 8.79 -5.94 27.33
C PHE A 347 8.65 -7.36 27.93
N ASN A 348 9.08 -8.41 27.21
CA ASN A 348 9.59 -9.69 27.75
C ASN A 348 10.24 -10.55 26.64
N SER A 349 11.46 -11.07 26.87
CA SER A 349 12.12 -12.03 25.97
C SER A 349 11.75 -13.49 26.29
N LEU A 350 11.68 -14.34 25.26
CA LEU A 350 11.25 -15.74 25.34
C LEU A 350 12.38 -16.70 24.95
N GLN A 351 12.56 -17.79 25.70
CA GLN A 351 13.50 -18.88 25.38
C GLN A 351 12.74 -20.18 25.10
N VAL A 352 12.96 -20.79 23.92
CA VAL A 352 12.34 -22.07 23.48
C VAL A 352 13.39 -23.00 22.88
N SER A 353 13.16 -24.32 22.96
CA SER A 353 14.14 -25.34 22.55
C SER A 353 13.61 -26.29 21.47
N LYS A 354 12.31 -26.62 21.49
CA LYS A 354 11.65 -27.48 20.50
C LYS A 354 10.23 -26.99 20.22
N VAL A 355 9.97 -26.67 18.96
CA VAL A 355 8.68 -26.13 18.50
C VAL A 355 7.92 -27.16 17.65
N LEU A 356 6.65 -27.37 17.98
CA LEU A 356 5.69 -28.07 17.15
C LEU A 356 4.99 -27.08 16.21
N ILE A 357 4.99 -27.37 14.91
CA ILE A 357 4.33 -26.56 13.87
C ILE A 357 3.19 -27.39 13.28
N LEU A 358 1.98 -26.83 13.29
CA LEU A 358 0.80 -27.45 12.68
C LEU A 358 0.63 -26.99 11.23
N GLY A 359 0.68 -27.93 10.29
CA GLY A 359 0.39 -27.69 8.87
C GLY A 359 -1.11 -27.62 8.56
N SER A 360 -1.44 -27.36 7.30
CA SER A 360 -2.80 -27.10 6.82
C SER A 360 -3.76 -28.30 6.86
N GLY A 361 -3.21 -29.52 6.71
CA GLY A 361 -4.02 -30.67 6.31
C GLY A 361 -4.14 -30.76 4.79
N GLY A 362 -5.24 -31.35 4.29
CA GLY A 362 -5.53 -31.44 2.87
C GLY A 362 -5.92 -30.09 2.26
N LEU A 363 -5.65 -29.91 0.96
CA LEU A 363 -6.04 -28.71 0.22
C LEU A 363 -7.56 -28.69 0.00
N SER A 364 -8.19 -27.55 0.26
CA SER A 364 -9.62 -27.31 0.04
C SER A 364 -9.88 -25.88 -0.48
N ILE A 365 -11.06 -25.62 -1.02
CA ILE A 365 -11.43 -24.25 -1.46
C ILE A 365 -11.36 -23.31 -0.25
N GLY A 366 -10.65 -22.20 -0.40
CA GLY A 366 -10.38 -21.24 0.68
C GLY A 366 -9.17 -21.58 1.58
N GLN A 367 -8.65 -22.82 1.54
CA GLN A 367 -7.47 -23.25 2.30
C GLN A 367 -6.53 -24.09 1.41
N ALA A 368 -5.64 -23.42 0.67
CA ALA A 368 -4.81 -24.03 -0.36
C ALA A 368 -3.30 -24.01 0.01
N GLY A 369 -2.43 -23.93 -1.01
CA GLY A 369 -0.98 -24.09 -0.87
C GLY A 369 -0.24 -22.92 -0.19
N GLU A 370 -0.94 -21.83 0.14
CA GLU A 370 -0.39 -20.69 0.89
C GLU A 370 0.21 -21.11 2.24
N PHE A 371 -0.37 -22.13 2.87
CA PHE A 371 0.07 -22.65 4.16
C PHE A 371 1.27 -23.60 4.06
N ASP A 372 1.43 -24.29 2.92
CA ASP A 372 2.62 -25.09 2.64
C ASP A 372 3.86 -24.18 2.52
N TYR A 373 3.72 -23.04 1.83
CA TYR A 373 4.75 -21.99 1.79
C TYR A 373 5.04 -21.43 3.18
N SER A 374 3.99 -21.05 3.91
CA SER A 374 4.08 -20.38 5.20
C SER A 374 4.78 -21.22 6.26
N GLY A 375 4.34 -22.46 6.47
CA GLY A 375 4.94 -23.33 7.47
C GLY A 375 6.38 -23.73 7.15
N SER A 376 6.75 -23.79 5.86
CA SER A 376 8.15 -24.03 5.45
C SER A 376 9.07 -22.85 5.78
N GLN A 377 8.57 -21.61 5.67
CA GLN A 377 9.31 -20.41 6.10
C GLN A 377 9.51 -20.38 7.61
N ALA A 378 8.53 -20.84 8.38
CA ALA A 378 8.64 -20.95 9.83
C ALA A 378 9.73 -21.93 10.26
N VAL A 379 9.78 -23.11 9.63
CA VAL A 379 10.87 -24.08 9.87
C VAL A 379 12.23 -23.46 9.61
N LYS A 380 12.37 -22.72 8.50
CA LYS A 380 13.61 -22.01 8.16
C LYS A 380 14.00 -21.00 9.25
N ALA A 381 13.06 -20.17 9.70
CA ALA A 381 13.30 -19.18 10.75
C ALA A 381 13.76 -19.83 12.06
N MET A 382 13.11 -20.92 12.47
CA MET A 382 13.44 -21.69 13.67
C MET A 382 14.84 -22.31 13.60
N LYS A 383 15.20 -22.90 12.45
CA LYS A 383 16.52 -23.50 12.26
C LYS A 383 17.65 -22.48 12.31
N GLU A 384 17.46 -21.29 11.76
CA GLU A 384 18.43 -20.21 11.86
C GLU A 384 18.68 -19.76 13.32
N GLU A 385 17.67 -19.87 14.18
CA GLU A 385 17.78 -19.59 15.63
C GLU A 385 18.14 -20.83 16.46
N ASN A 386 18.57 -21.93 15.81
CA ASN A 386 18.95 -23.20 16.45
C ASN A 386 17.83 -23.86 17.28
N VAL A 387 16.56 -23.64 16.89
CA VAL A 387 15.38 -24.26 17.53
C VAL A 387 15.02 -25.55 16.80
N LYS A 388 14.81 -26.64 17.55
CA LYS A 388 14.39 -27.93 16.97
C LYS A 388 12.95 -27.86 16.49
N THR A 389 12.65 -28.47 15.34
CA THR A 389 11.35 -28.36 14.67
C THR A 389 10.68 -29.73 14.51
N VAL A 390 9.43 -29.82 14.96
CA VAL A 390 8.52 -30.93 14.68
C VAL A 390 7.38 -30.41 13.83
N LEU A 391 7.11 -31.06 12.70
CA LEU A 391 6.00 -30.71 11.80
C LEU A 391 4.94 -31.80 11.80
N MET A 392 3.67 -31.41 11.90
CA MET A 392 2.53 -32.28 11.59
C MET A 392 1.84 -31.80 10.33
N ASN A 393 1.76 -32.65 9.31
CA ASN A 393 0.93 -32.39 8.13
C ASN A 393 0.57 -33.74 7.45
N PRO A 394 -0.72 -34.12 7.34
CA PRO A 394 -1.13 -35.35 6.67
C PRO A 394 -1.06 -35.28 5.15
N ASN A 395 -0.92 -34.08 4.55
CA ASN A 395 -0.83 -33.93 3.11
C ASN A 395 0.56 -34.34 2.60
N ILE A 396 0.67 -35.60 2.17
CA ILE A 396 1.90 -36.17 1.60
C ILE A 396 2.40 -35.47 0.33
N ALA A 397 1.54 -34.72 -0.36
CA ALA A 397 1.89 -33.97 -1.57
C ALA A 397 2.39 -32.55 -1.25
N SER A 398 2.38 -32.15 0.03
CA SER A 398 2.87 -30.85 0.46
C SER A 398 4.40 -30.78 0.34
N VAL A 399 4.88 -29.72 -0.30
CA VAL A 399 6.32 -29.39 -0.33
C VAL A 399 6.88 -29.27 1.08
N GLN A 400 6.07 -28.82 2.05
CA GLN A 400 6.42 -28.70 3.46
C GLN A 400 6.96 -30.02 4.06
N THR A 401 6.52 -31.16 3.52
CA THR A 401 6.88 -32.51 4.01
C THR A 401 7.94 -33.23 3.17
N ASN A 402 8.35 -32.64 2.05
CA ASN A 402 9.28 -33.22 1.07
C ASN A 402 10.48 -32.30 0.75
N GLU A 403 10.68 -31.24 1.54
CA GLU A 403 11.83 -30.36 1.45
C GLU A 403 13.11 -31.06 1.95
N VAL A 404 14.25 -30.71 1.36
CA VAL A 404 15.60 -31.09 1.85
C VAL A 404 16.39 -29.81 2.16
N GLY A 405 17.04 -29.75 3.32
CA GLY A 405 17.84 -28.60 3.75
C GLY A 405 17.16 -27.73 4.82
N LEU A 406 17.29 -26.40 4.70
CA LEU A 406 16.94 -25.46 5.78
C LEU A 406 15.43 -25.35 6.08
N LYS A 407 14.57 -25.80 5.16
CA LYS A 407 13.10 -25.75 5.33
C LYS A 407 12.49 -27.10 5.73
N GLN A 408 13.30 -28.16 5.79
CA GLN A 408 12.86 -29.46 6.25
C GLN A 408 12.79 -29.47 7.78
N ALA A 409 11.67 -29.87 8.37
CA ALA A 409 11.60 -30.04 9.82
C ALA A 409 12.51 -31.19 10.28
N ASP A 410 12.98 -31.16 11.53
CA ASP A 410 13.84 -32.22 12.07
C ASP A 410 13.07 -33.53 12.26
N THR A 411 11.76 -33.45 12.48
CA THR A 411 10.85 -34.60 12.56
C THR A 411 9.52 -34.26 11.92
N VAL A 412 8.99 -35.15 11.07
CA VAL A 412 7.72 -34.97 10.36
C VAL A 412 6.75 -36.10 10.71
N TYR A 413 5.53 -35.74 11.10
CA TYR A 413 4.43 -36.66 11.39
C TYR A 413 3.31 -36.50 10.33
N PHE A 414 3.08 -37.55 9.56
CA PHE A 414 1.96 -37.66 8.62
C PHE A 414 0.68 -38.11 9.34
N LEU A 415 0.21 -37.29 10.28
CA LEU A 415 -0.96 -37.57 11.10
C LEU A 415 -2.04 -36.50 10.88
N PRO A 416 -3.33 -36.84 11.08
CA PRO A 416 -4.41 -35.86 11.02
C PRO A 416 -4.21 -34.70 12.02
N ILE A 417 -4.54 -33.49 11.60
CA ILE A 417 -4.50 -32.29 12.46
C ILE A 417 -5.78 -32.23 13.30
N THR A 418 -5.86 -33.10 14.30
CA THR A 418 -6.97 -33.12 15.27
C THR A 418 -6.43 -33.13 16.70
N PRO A 419 -7.22 -32.66 17.69
CA PRO A 419 -6.75 -32.58 19.07
C PRO A 419 -6.23 -33.92 19.61
N GLN A 420 -6.83 -35.04 19.19
CA GLN A 420 -6.40 -36.38 19.59
C GLN A 420 -4.96 -36.66 19.13
N PHE A 421 -4.67 -36.55 17.84
CA PHE A 421 -3.35 -36.88 17.31
C PHE A 421 -2.27 -35.86 17.72
N VAL A 422 -2.63 -34.58 17.79
CA VAL A 422 -1.70 -33.53 18.24
C VAL A 422 -1.31 -33.76 19.71
N THR A 423 -2.24 -34.20 20.55
CA THR A 423 -1.94 -34.58 21.94
C THR A 423 -0.93 -35.73 22.02
N GLU A 424 -1.06 -36.75 21.18
CA GLU A 424 -0.11 -37.87 21.14
C GLU A 424 1.29 -37.44 20.69
N VAL A 425 1.40 -36.54 19.70
CA VAL A 425 2.69 -35.97 19.29
C VAL A 425 3.30 -35.11 20.40
N ILE A 426 2.50 -34.30 21.11
CA ILE A 426 2.97 -33.53 22.27
C ILE A 426 3.53 -34.46 23.36
N LYS A 427 2.86 -35.58 23.65
CA LYS A 427 3.33 -36.58 24.63
C LYS A 427 4.67 -37.19 24.23
N ALA A 428 4.84 -37.53 22.95
CA ALA A 428 6.02 -38.18 22.41
C ALA A 428 7.21 -37.21 22.30
N GLU A 429 6.99 -36.01 21.76
CA GLU A 429 8.06 -35.06 21.42
C GLU A 429 8.40 -34.07 22.53
N ARG A 430 7.47 -33.83 23.46
CA ARG A 430 7.59 -32.84 24.54
C ARG A 430 8.08 -31.46 24.05
N PRO A 431 7.39 -30.83 23.08
CA PRO A 431 7.73 -29.48 22.63
C PRO A 431 7.45 -28.46 23.75
N ASP A 432 8.23 -27.39 23.82
CA ASP A 432 8.02 -26.26 24.73
C ASP A 432 7.39 -25.04 24.04
N GLY A 433 7.22 -25.10 22.71
CA GLY A 433 6.52 -24.12 21.88
C GLY A 433 5.58 -24.75 20.84
N LEU A 434 4.50 -24.05 20.49
CA LEU A 434 3.51 -24.43 19.48
C LEU A 434 3.25 -23.25 18.53
N ILE A 435 3.38 -23.47 17.23
CA ILE A 435 2.90 -22.58 16.18
C ILE A 435 1.61 -23.17 15.59
N LEU A 436 0.53 -22.39 15.72
CA LEU A 436 -0.82 -22.76 15.23
C LEU A 436 -1.40 -21.76 14.21
N GLY A 437 -0.76 -20.61 13.98
CA GLY A 437 -1.21 -19.55 13.07
C GLY A 437 -0.73 -19.67 11.62
N MET A 438 -0.19 -20.81 11.21
CA MET A 438 0.43 -21.00 9.88
C MET A 438 -0.15 -22.17 9.06
N GLY A 439 -1.18 -22.84 9.58
CA GLY A 439 -1.83 -24.00 8.97
C GLY A 439 -3.32 -23.80 8.70
N GLY A 440 -3.72 -22.57 8.35
CA GLY A 440 -5.11 -22.21 8.06
C GLY A 440 -6.06 -22.41 9.25
N GLN A 441 -7.36 -22.53 8.96
CA GLN A 441 -8.39 -22.69 9.98
C GLN A 441 -8.26 -24.02 10.73
N THR A 442 -7.85 -25.08 10.03
CA THR A 442 -7.67 -26.42 10.62
C THR A 442 -6.71 -26.40 11.80
N ALA A 443 -5.51 -25.83 11.61
CA ALA A 443 -4.49 -25.75 12.65
C ALA A 443 -4.93 -24.82 13.79
N LEU A 444 -5.55 -23.69 13.45
CA LEU A 444 -6.01 -22.69 14.41
C LEU A 444 -7.09 -23.27 15.34
N ASN A 445 -8.13 -23.88 14.76
CA ASN A 445 -9.22 -24.50 15.53
C ASN A 445 -8.70 -25.65 16.40
N CYS A 446 -7.78 -26.47 15.88
CA CYS A 446 -7.15 -27.56 16.65
C CYS A 446 -6.37 -27.01 17.86
N GLY A 447 -5.57 -25.96 17.66
CA GLY A 447 -4.79 -25.31 18.71
C GLY A 447 -5.67 -24.66 19.80
N VAL A 448 -6.72 -23.95 19.39
CA VAL A 448 -7.71 -23.36 20.30
C VAL A 448 -8.40 -24.43 21.14
N GLU A 449 -8.77 -25.56 20.52
CA GLU A 449 -9.42 -26.66 21.23
C GLU A 449 -8.47 -27.34 22.24
N LEU A 450 -7.19 -27.50 21.90
CA LEU A 450 -6.17 -28.01 22.85
C LEU A 450 -5.97 -27.07 24.04
N PHE A 451 -6.02 -25.76 23.80
CA PHE A 451 -5.96 -24.74 24.84
C PHE A 451 -7.19 -24.82 25.76
N LYS A 452 -8.41 -24.86 25.19
CA LYS A 452 -9.67 -24.97 25.95
C LYS A 452 -9.73 -26.24 26.81
N ARG A 453 -9.18 -27.36 26.32
CA ARG A 453 -9.07 -28.63 27.06
C ARG A 453 -7.97 -28.63 28.14
N GLY A 454 -7.15 -27.60 28.21
CA GLY A 454 -6.03 -27.51 29.15
C GLY A 454 -4.82 -28.38 28.80
N VAL A 455 -4.78 -29.01 27.62
CA VAL A 455 -3.69 -29.89 27.20
C VAL A 455 -2.37 -29.12 27.11
N LEU A 456 -2.38 -27.92 26.52
CA LEU A 456 -1.17 -27.10 26.40
C LEU A 456 -0.56 -26.78 27.78
N LYS A 457 -1.42 -26.49 28.76
CA LYS A 457 -1.02 -26.23 30.14
C LYS A 457 -0.50 -27.48 30.85
N GLU A 458 -1.15 -28.62 30.67
CA GLU A 458 -0.74 -29.91 31.25
C GLU A 458 0.68 -30.31 30.83
N TYR A 459 1.02 -30.09 29.55
CA TYR A 459 2.32 -30.48 28.99
C TYR A 459 3.36 -29.35 28.96
N GLY A 460 3.02 -28.15 29.47
CA GLY A 460 3.94 -27.01 29.50
C GLY A 460 4.28 -26.41 28.13
N VAL A 461 3.37 -26.55 27.16
CA VAL A 461 3.56 -26.06 25.78
C VAL A 461 3.07 -24.62 25.68
N ARG A 462 3.95 -23.69 25.32
CA ARG A 462 3.59 -22.29 25.10
C ARG A 462 3.14 -22.07 23.65
N VAL A 463 2.11 -21.27 23.44
CA VAL A 463 1.76 -20.79 22.09
C VAL A 463 2.73 -19.66 21.73
N LEU A 464 3.36 -19.75 20.56
CA LEU A 464 4.33 -18.78 20.08
C LEU A 464 3.67 -17.82 19.09
N GLY A 465 3.96 -16.52 19.25
CA GLY A 465 3.30 -15.44 18.52
C GLY A 465 1.98 -15.03 19.21
N THR A 466 0.95 -14.77 18.41
CA THR A 466 -0.36 -14.32 18.90
C THR A 466 -0.98 -15.33 19.87
N SER A 467 -1.48 -14.82 21.01
CA SER A 467 -2.11 -15.63 22.06
C SER A 467 -3.41 -16.29 21.59
N VAL A 468 -3.83 -17.38 22.25
CA VAL A 468 -5.10 -18.04 21.93
C VAL A 468 -6.28 -17.14 22.27
N GLU A 469 -6.15 -16.33 23.31
CA GLU A 469 -7.12 -15.33 23.73
C GLU A 469 -7.35 -14.28 22.63
N SER A 470 -6.27 -13.74 22.06
CA SER A 470 -6.33 -12.82 20.92
C SER A 470 -6.96 -13.47 19.69
N ILE A 471 -6.59 -14.72 19.40
CA ILE A 471 -7.18 -15.49 18.29
C ILE A 471 -8.68 -15.70 18.48
N MET A 472 -9.10 -16.11 19.68
CA MET A 472 -10.53 -16.26 20.01
C MET A 472 -11.27 -14.92 19.87
N ALA A 473 -10.65 -13.81 20.27
CA ALA A 473 -11.23 -12.48 20.13
C ALA A 473 -11.40 -12.04 18.67
N THR A 474 -10.62 -12.57 17.72
CA THR A 474 -10.79 -12.27 16.29
C THR A 474 -11.71 -13.25 15.56
N GLU A 475 -11.81 -14.50 16.03
CA GLU A 475 -12.60 -15.56 15.38
C GLU A 475 -14.07 -15.59 15.85
N ASP A 476 -14.31 -15.18 17.10
CA ASP A 476 -15.66 -14.98 17.65
C ASP A 476 -16.16 -13.57 17.31
N ARG A 477 -17.30 -13.49 16.62
CA ARG A 477 -17.77 -12.23 16.05
C ARG A 477 -18.32 -11.28 17.11
N GLN A 478 -18.81 -11.80 18.25
CA GLN A 478 -19.25 -10.96 19.36
C GLN A 478 -18.06 -10.40 20.11
N LEU A 479 -17.08 -11.24 20.46
CA LEU A 479 -15.87 -10.78 21.15
C LEU A 479 -15.10 -9.76 20.30
N PHE A 480 -15.07 -9.96 18.98
CA PHE A 480 -14.46 -9.01 18.06
C PHE A 480 -15.15 -7.64 18.10
N SER A 481 -16.48 -7.64 18.02
CA SER A 481 -17.29 -6.42 18.15
C SER A 481 -17.02 -5.72 19.49
N ASP A 482 -17.03 -6.47 20.60
CA ASP A 482 -16.80 -5.93 21.94
C ASP A 482 -15.41 -5.27 22.05
N LYS A 483 -14.37 -5.92 21.51
CA LYS A 483 -13.00 -5.39 21.47
C LYS A 483 -12.88 -4.10 20.67
N LEU A 484 -13.54 -4.01 19.52
CA LEU A 484 -13.53 -2.78 18.72
C LEU A 484 -14.30 -1.64 19.40
N ASN A 485 -15.38 -1.96 20.11
CA ASN A 485 -16.13 -0.98 20.89
C ASN A 485 -15.30 -0.42 22.07
N GLU A 486 -14.40 -1.21 22.68
CA GLU A 486 -13.50 -0.73 23.76
C GLU A 486 -12.62 0.46 23.31
N ILE A 487 -12.28 0.54 22.03
CA ILE A 487 -11.46 1.61 21.43
C ILE A 487 -12.26 2.59 20.56
N ASN A 488 -13.59 2.51 20.58
CA ASN A 488 -14.51 3.33 19.78
C ASN A 488 -14.29 3.19 18.26
N GLU A 489 -13.85 2.02 17.81
CA GLU A 489 -13.70 1.73 16.38
C GLU A 489 -15.03 1.36 15.72
N LYS A 490 -15.09 1.57 14.41
CA LYS A 490 -16.34 1.45 13.65
C LYS A 490 -16.50 0.05 13.08
N ILE A 491 -17.57 -0.62 13.49
CA ILE A 491 -18.11 -1.83 12.85
C ILE A 491 -19.46 -1.52 12.23
N ALA A 492 -19.86 -2.30 11.22
CA ALA A 492 -21.21 -2.18 10.72
C ALA A 492 -22.21 -2.70 11.78
N PRO A 493 -23.41 -2.09 11.90
CA PRO A 493 -24.43 -2.56 12.83
C PRO A 493 -24.69 -4.05 12.64
N SER A 494 -24.48 -4.83 13.70
CA SER A 494 -24.50 -6.29 13.62
C SER A 494 -24.93 -6.93 14.94
N PHE A 495 -25.38 -8.18 14.85
CA PHE A 495 -25.70 -9.03 15.98
C PHE A 495 -25.12 -10.42 15.75
N ALA A 496 -24.34 -10.93 16.70
CA ALA A 496 -23.96 -12.34 16.72
C ALA A 496 -25.13 -13.17 17.26
N VAL A 497 -25.52 -14.22 16.54
CA VAL A 497 -26.69 -15.04 16.85
C VAL A 497 -26.38 -16.53 16.72
N GLU A 498 -27.04 -17.33 17.54
CA GLU A 498 -26.86 -18.79 17.61
C GLU A 498 -28.12 -19.56 17.18
N SER A 499 -29.17 -18.84 16.73
CA SER A 499 -30.40 -19.45 16.26
C SER A 499 -30.97 -18.72 15.04
N ILE A 500 -31.75 -19.44 14.24
CA ILE A 500 -32.48 -18.89 13.09
C ILE A 500 -33.48 -17.81 13.54
N GLU A 501 -34.16 -18.04 14.67
CA GLU A 501 -35.15 -17.09 15.19
C GLU A 501 -34.50 -15.75 15.54
N ASP A 502 -33.35 -15.78 16.21
CA ASP A 502 -32.62 -14.57 16.57
C ASP A 502 -31.99 -13.89 15.35
N ALA A 503 -31.57 -14.67 14.34
CA ALA A 503 -31.12 -14.11 13.06
C ALA A 503 -32.22 -13.28 12.38
N LEU A 504 -33.47 -13.77 12.39
CA LEU A 504 -34.62 -13.04 11.83
C LEU A 504 -34.91 -11.76 12.62
N LYS A 505 -34.87 -11.81 13.96
CA LYS A 505 -35.05 -10.63 14.82
C LYS A 505 -33.95 -9.58 14.61
N ALA A 506 -32.70 -10.03 14.49
CA ALA A 506 -31.56 -9.17 14.20
C ALA A 506 -31.73 -8.46 12.86
N ALA A 507 -32.13 -9.20 11.81
CA ALA A 507 -32.36 -8.62 10.49
C ALA A 507 -33.54 -7.63 10.45
N ASP A 508 -34.62 -7.89 11.19
CA ASP A 508 -35.74 -6.94 11.33
C ASP A 508 -35.31 -5.65 12.07
N THR A 509 -34.36 -5.76 13.01
CA THR A 509 -33.81 -4.60 13.74
C THR A 509 -32.86 -3.77 12.88
N ILE A 510 -31.97 -4.43 12.13
CA ILE A 510 -30.99 -3.76 11.24
C ILE A 510 -31.67 -3.18 10.00
N GLY A 511 -32.62 -3.92 9.43
CA GLY A 511 -33.25 -3.65 8.14
C GLY A 511 -32.51 -4.33 6.97
N TYR A 512 -33.27 -4.94 6.07
CA TYR A 512 -32.75 -5.58 4.86
C TYR A 512 -32.24 -4.54 3.81
N PRO A 513 -31.22 -4.88 2.99
CA PRO A 513 -30.48 -6.15 2.96
C PRO A 513 -29.46 -6.30 4.09
N VAL A 514 -29.29 -7.52 4.57
CA VAL A 514 -28.27 -7.89 5.57
C VAL A 514 -27.28 -8.90 4.98
N MET A 515 -26.06 -8.93 5.51
CA MET A 515 -25.04 -9.95 5.25
C MET A 515 -25.04 -10.94 6.42
N ILE A 516 -24.91 -12.24 6.14
CA ILE A 516 -24.56 -13.21 7.18
C ILE A 516 -23.14 -13.73 6.97
N ARG A 517 -22.37 -13.90 8.05
CA ARG A 517 -21.03 -14.54 8.03
C ARG A 517 -20.89 -15.51 9.20
N SER A 518 -20.27 -16.66 8.96
CA SER A 518 -20.01 -17.67 9.98
C SER A 518 -18.83 -17.29 10.88
N ALA A 519 -18.89 -17.65 12.16
CA ALA A 519 -17.74 -17.63 13.08
C ALA A 519 -16.86 -18.88 12.90
N TYR A 520 -15.57 -18.78 13.26
CA TYR A 520 -14.57 -19.87 13.19
C TYR A 520 -14.45 -20.53 11.80
N ALA A 521 -14.64 -19.74 10.74
CA ALA A 521 -14.64 -20.18 9.36
C ALA A 521 -13.82 -19.23 8.48
N LEU A 522 -13.30 -19.74 7.36
CA LEU A 522 -12.59 -18.95 6.35
C LEU A 522 -13.29 -19.02 4.99
N GLY A 523 -12.91 -18.13 4.07
CA GLY A 523 -13.40 -18.14 2.69
C GLY A 523 -14.90 -17.85 2.56
N GLY A 524 -15.49 -17.26 3.59
CA GLY A 524 -16.93 -16.96 3.64
C GLY A 524 -17.83 -18.20 3.66
N LEU A 525 -17.36 -19.33 4.18
CA LEU A 525 -18.16 -20.55 4.30
C LEU A 525 -19.49 -20.27 5.02
N GLY A 526 -20.62 -20.56 4.35
CA GLY A 526 -21.96 -20.31 4.89
C GLY A 526 -22.38 -18.84 4.92
N SER A 527 -21.60 -17.94 4.32
CA SER A 527 -21.96 -16.52 4.21
C SER A 527 -22.86 -16.23 3.02
N GLY A 528 -23.57 -15.10 3.07
CA GLY A 528 -24.33 -14.61 1.93
C GLY A 528 -25.12 -13.35 2.20
N ILE A 529 -25.40 -12.60 1.13
CA ILE A 529 -26.30 -11.45 1.20
C ILE A 529 -27.76 -11.90 1.20
N CYS A 530 -28.51 -11.36 2.14
CA CYS A 530 -29.91 -11.65 2.35
C CYS A 530 -30.72 -10.39 2.05
N PRO A 531 -31.37 -10.29 0.86
CA PRO A 531 -32.20 -9.14 0.53
C PRO A 531 -33.58 -9.18 1.20
N ASN A 532 -33.99 -10.35 1.70
CA ASN A 532 -35.29 -10.59 2.31
C ASN A 532 -35.23 -11.75 3.32
N LYS A 533 -36.36 -11.95 4.01
CA LYS A 533 -36.54 -12.95 5.06
C LYS A 533 -36.36 -14.38 4.56
N GLU A 534 -36.85 -14.68 3.36
CA GLU A 534 -36.79 -16.01 2.77
C GLU A 534 -35.34 -16.43 2.49
N THR A 535 -34.53 -15.51 1.96
CA THR A 535 -33.11 -15.76 1.71
C THR A 535 -32.34 -15.94 3.01
N LEU A 536 -32.65 -15.15 4.04
CA LEU A 536 -32.02 -15.30 5.36
C LEU A 536 -32.34 -16.66 5.99
N LEU A 537 -33.58 -17.14 5.88
CA LEU A 537 -33.98 -18.43 6.40
C LEU A 537 -33.19 -19.57 5.73
N ASP A 538 -33.10 -19.56 4.41
CA ASP A 538 -32.36 -20.58 3.65
C ASP A 538 -30.85 -20.58 3.98
N LEU A 539 -30.22 -19.39 3.98
CA LEU A 539 -28.79 -19.28 4.20
C LEU A 539 -28.38 -19.55 5.66
N SER A 540 -29.13 -19.02 6.64
CA SER A 540 -28.85 -19.28 8.06
C SER A 540 -29.01 -20.75 8.41
N THR A 541 -30.02 -21.44 7.86
CA THR A 541 -30.19 -22.90 8.04
C THR A 541 -28.96 -23.67 7.56
N LYS A 542 -28.41 -23.29 6.39
CA LYS A 542 -27.18 -23.91 5.86
C LYS A 542 -25.96 -23.56 6.71
N ALA A 543 -25.82 -22.31 7.14
CA ALA A 543 -24.70 -21.85 7.95
C ALA A 543 -24.64 -22.58 9.30
N PHE A 544 -25.76 -22.74 10.00
CA PHE A 544 -25.81 -23.42 11.30
C PHE A 544 -25.51 -24.93 11.24
N ALA A 545 -25.53 -25.54 10.05
CA ALA A 545 -25.04 -26.91 9.89
C ALA A 545 -23.51 -27.01 9.95
N MET A 546 -22.80 -25.87 9.82
CA MET A 546 -21.33 -25.80 9.73
C MET A 546 -20.70 -25.01 10.88
N THR A 547 -21.43 -24.09 11.49
CA THR A 547 -20.98 -23.28 12.62
C THR A 547 -22.08 -23.15 13.66
N ASN A 548 -21.73 -22.85 14.91
CA ASN A 548 -22.69 -22.62 15.98
C ASN A 548 -23.13 -21.14 16.08
N GLN A 549 -22.41 -20.22 15.43
CA GLN A 549 -22.65 -18.78 15.50
C GLN A 549 -22.51 -18.13 14.12
N ILE A 550 -23.47 -17.27 13.78
CA ILE A 550 -23.39 -16.38 12.61
C ILE A 550 -23.51 -14.92 13.06
N LEU A 551 -22.87 -14.03 12.32
CA LEU A 551 -23.03 -12.58 12.45
C LEU A 551 -24.04 -12.11 11.40
N VAL A 552 -25.15 -11.49 11.83
CA VAL A 552 -26.08 -10.78 10.95
C VAL A 552 -25.71 -9.31 10.96
N GLU A 553 -25.32 -8.75 9.82
CA GLU A 553 -24.76 -7.40 9.70
C GLU A 553 -25.44 -6.59 8.60
N ARG A 554 -25.51 -5.26 8.78
CA ARG A 554 -25.94 -4.34 7.73
C ARG A 554 -25.11 -4.51 6.47
N SER A 555 -25.75 -4.65 5.32
CA SER A 555 -25.04 -4.68 4.04
C SER A 555 -24.34 -3.35 3.75
N VAL A 556 -23.04 -3.43 3.43
CA VAL A 556 -22.22 -2.34 2.88
C VAL A 556 -21.82 -2.64 1.43
N THR A 557 -22.69 -3.36 0.70
CA THR A 557 -22.42 -3.75 -0.68
C THR A 557 -22.17 -2.53 -1.57
N GLY A 558 -21.11 -2.62 -2.38
CA GLY A 558 -20.64 -1.52 -3.22
C GLY A 558 -19.60 -0.61 -2.55
N TRP A 559 -19.37 -0.69 -1.24
CA TRP A 559 -18.26 0.05 -0.63
C TRP A 559 -16.91 -0.48 -1.15
N LYS A 560 -15.88 0.36 -1.15
CA LYS A 560 -14.52 -0.06 -1.51
C LYS A 560 -14.05 -1.08 -0.47
N GLU A 561 -13.55 -2.22 -0.90
CA GLU A 561 -12.97 -3.22 0.01
C GLU A 561 -11.44 -3.09 -0.02
N ILE A 562 -10.86 -2.74 1.13
CA ILE A 562 -9.44 -2.45 1.29
C ILE A 562 -8.85 -3.38 2.36
N GLU A 563 -7.72 -4.01 2.07
CA GLU A 563 -7.02 -4.90 3.00
C GLU A 563 -5.64 -4.36 3.35
N PHE A 564 -5.22 -4.59 4.59
CA PHE A 564 -3.86 -4.33 5.06
C PHE A 564 -3.25 -5.58 5.68
N GLU A 565 -1.98 -5.81 5.34
CA GLU A 565 -1.12 -6.81 5.99
C GLU A 565 -0.29 -6.10 7.05
N VAL A 566 -0.48 -6.47 8.31
CA VAL A 566 0.11 -5.79 9.47
C VAL A 566 1.05 -6.75 10.19
N VAL A 567 2.22 -6.25 10.59
CA VAL A 567 3.18 -6.99 11.38
C VAL A 567 3.43 -6.23 12.68
N ARG A 568 3.29 -6.93 13.81
CA ARG A 568 3.56 -6.38 15.13
C ARG A 568 4.51 -7.30 15.89
N ASP A 569 5.62 -6.76 16.39
CA ASP A 569 6.54 -7.52 17.23
C ASP A 569 6.21 -7.43 18.73
N ALA A 570 6.99 -8.16 19.54
CA ALA A 570 6.82 -8.19 20.99
C ALA A 570 7.17 -6.86 21.68
N ASP A 571 7.93 -5.98 21.00
CA ASP A 571 8.37 -4.66 21.50
C ASP A 571 7.37 -3.55 21.13
N ASP A 572 6.20 -3.93 20.60
CA ASP A 572 5.12 -3.04 20.15
C ASP A 572 5.44 -2.20 18.89
N ASN A 573 6.52 -2.55 18.18
CA ASN A 573 6.77 -2.02 16.85
C ASN A 573 5.72 -2.63 15.91
N CYS A 574 4.97 -1.79 15.20
CA CYS A 574 3.84 -2.22 14.38
C CYS A 574 3.88 -1.48 13.05
N VAL A 575 3.91 -2.24 11.95
CA VAL A 575 4.07 -1.71 10.57
C VAL A 575 3.03 -2.32 9.64
N THR A 576 2.66 -1.61 8.58
CA THR A 576 1.82 -2.14 7.50
C THR A 576 2.67 -2.49 6.28
N VAL A 577 2.74 -3.77 5.94
CA VAL A 577 3.67 -4.29 4.92
C VAL A 577 3.08 -4.21 3.52
N CYS A 578 1.77 -4.36 3.38
CA CYS A 578 1.10 -4.31 2.09
C CYS A 578 -0.31 -3.77 2.25
N SER A 579 -0.74 -2.99 1.27
CA SER A 579 -2.13 -2.58 1.09
C SER A 579 -2.66 -3.12 -0.22
N MET A 580 -3.90 -3.59 -0.20
CA MET A 580 -4.58 -4.19 -1.34
C MET A 580 -5.94 -3.52 -1.52
N GLU A 581 -6.32 -3.28 -2.77
CA GLU A 581 -7.63 -2.75 -3.14
C GLU A 581 -8.34 -3.77 -4.03
N ASN A 582 -9.56 -4.12 -3.66
CA ASN A 582 -10.40 -4.98 -4.49
C ASN A 582 -11.03 -4.14 -5.60
N VAL A 583 -10.87 -4.62 -6.83
CA VAL A 583 -11.52 -4.02 -8.02
C VAL A 583 -13.02 -4.35 -8.01
N ASP A 584 -13.37 -5.56 -7.57
CA ASP A 584 -14.74 -5.92 -7.22
C ASP A 584 -15.07 -5.33 -5.83
N ALA A 585 -16.21 -4.66 -5.71
CA ALA A 585 -16.60 -4.01 -4.46
C ALA A 585 -17.10 -5.02 -3.41
N MET A 586 -17.29 -4.53 -2.17
CA MET A 586 -17.87 -5.30 -1.07
C MET A 586 -19.11 -6.09 -1.50
N GLY A 587 -19.12 -7.39 -1.20
CA GLY A 587 -20.17 -8.33 -1.60
C GLY A 587 -19.64 -9.50 -2.42
N VAL A 588 -18.48 -9.35 -3.05
CA VAL A 588 -17.64 -10.44 -3.55
C VAL A 588 -16.52 -10.68 -2.55
N HIS A 589 -16.29 -11.93 -2.14
CA HIS A 589 -15.24 -12.25 -1.19
C HIS A 589 -13.86 -11.93 -1.77
N THR A 590 -12.95 -11.34 -0.99
CA THR A 590 -11.54 -11.02 -1.35
C THR A 590 -10.84 -12.12 -2.19
N GLY A 591 -10.94 -13.37 -1.73
CA GLY A 591 -10.44 -14.56 -2.43
C GLY A 591 -11.03 -14.81 -3.83
N ASP A 592 -12.27 -14.39 -4.11
CA ASP A 592 -12.95 -14.43 -5.41
C ASP A 592 -12.98 -13.06 -6.12
N SER A 593 -12.39 -12.03 -5.54
CA SER A 593 -12.25 -10.71 -6.15
C SER A 593 -10.99 -10.60 -7.00
N VAL A 594 -11.05 -9.75 -8.03
CA VAL A 594 -9.84 -9.15 -8.63
C VAL A 594 -9.26 -8.14 -7.63
N VAL A 595 -7.96 -8.21 -7.38
CA VAL A 595 -7.28 -7.39 -6.35
C VAL A 595 -6.02 -6.76 -6.95
N VAL A 596 -5.74 -5.51 -6.60
CA VAL A 596 -4.50 -4.81 -6.98
C VAL A 596 -3.69 -4.39 -5.75
N ALA A 597 -2.36 -4.34 -5.91
CA ALA A 597 -1.43 -3.83 -4.89
C ALA A 597 -0.35 -2.94 -5.53
N PRO A 598 -0.02 -1.78 -4.95
CA PRO A 598 -0.70 -1.14 -3.81
C PRO A 598 -2.12 -0.64 -4.19
N ALA A 599 -2.89 -0.17 -3.22
CA ALA A 599 -4.17 0.51 -3.48
C ALA A 599 -3.98 1.73 -4.42
N GLN A 600 -4.94 1.97 -5.31
CA GLN A 600 -4.82 2.92 -6.43
C GLN A 600 -5.73 4.15 -6.31
N THR A 601 -6.87 4.05 -5.61
CA THR A 601 -7.93 5.08 -5.64
C THR A 601 -8.15 5.82 -4.34
N LEU A 602 -7.23 5.64 -3.37
CA LEU A 602 -7.30 6.28 -2.08
C LEU A 602 -6.52 7.60 -2.08
N SER A 603 -7.09 8.63 -1.47
CA SER A 603 -6.33 9.81 -1.04
C SER A 603 -5.35 9.46 0.09
N ASN A 604 -4.36 10.32 0.35
CA ASN A 604 -3.46 10.12 1.51
C ASN A 604 -4.27 10.10 2.83
N THR A 605 -5.29 10.95 2.95
CA THR A 605 -6.13 10.98 4.16
C THR A 605 -6.86 9.65 4.38
N GLU A 606 -7.46 9.06 3.34
CA GLU A 606 -8.13 7.76 3.43
C GLU A 606 -7.13 6.64 3.74
N PHE A 607 -6.00 6.60 3.02
CA PHE A 607 -4.98 5.58 3.20
C PHE A 607 -4.40 5.60 4.62
N GLN A 608 -4.00 6.77 5.11
CA GLN A 608 -3.40 6.92 6.44
C GLN A 608 -4.42 6.70 7.56
N LEU A 609 -5.70 7.06 7.36
CA LEU A 609 -6.77 6.73 8.30
C LEU A 609 -6.90 5.22 8.49
N LEU A 610 -7.03 4.47 7.40
CA LEU A 610 -7.18 3.00 7.46
C LEU A 610 -5.90 2.33 7.96
N ARG A 611 -4.72 2.82 7.55
CA ARG A 611 -3.42 2.36 8.05
C ARG A 611 -3.30 2.54 9.57
N GLN A 612 -3.58 3.74 10.09
CA GLN A 612 -3.51 4.03 11.52
C GLN A 612 -4.53 3.21 12.31
N THR A 613 -5.75 3.08 11.78
CA THR A 613 -6.79 2.22 12.37
C THR A 613 -6.32 0.77 12.46
N SER A 614 -5.68 0.26 11.40
CA SER A 614 -5.10 -1.08 11.37
C SER A 614 -4.11 -1.28 12.51
N ILE A 615 -3.15 -0.35 12.65
CA ILE A 615 -2.15 -0.40 13.72
C ILE A 615 -2.80 -0.36 15.11
N ASN A 616 -3.78 0.53 15.33
CA ASN A 616 -4.47 0.68 16.60
C ASN A 616 -5.22 -0.60 16.99
N VAL A 617 -5.97 -1.18 16.06
CA VAL A 617 -6.74 -2.42 16.25
C VAL A 617 -5.81 -3.59 16.55
N VAL A 618 -4.74 -3.75 15.77
CA VAL A 618 -3.77 -4.85 15.93
C VAL A 618 -3.03 -4.77 17.27
N ARG A 619 -2.65 -3.56 17.70
CA ARG A 619 -2.10 -3.33 19.04
C ARG A 619 -3.10 -3.66 20.14
N HIS A 620 -4.34 -3.18 20.03
CA HIS A 620 -5.39 -3.41 21.02
C HIS A 620 -5.74 -4.90 21.18
N LEU A 621 -5.79 -5.65 20.08
CA LEU A 621 -6.02 -7.09 20.08
C LEU A 621 -4.82 -7.89 20.62
N GLY A 622 -3.66 -7.26 20.85
CA GLY A 622 -2.48 -7.92 21.39
C GLY A 622 -1.83 -8.90 20.41
N ILE A 623 -1.93 -8.65 19.10
CA ILE A 623 -1.36 -9.51 18.06
C ILE A 623 0.17 -9.45 18.12
N VAL A 624 0.84 -10.60 18.02
CA VAL A 624 2.30 -10.71 17.99
C VAL A 624 2.69 -11.65 16.86
N GLY A 625 3.14 -11.08 15.74
CA GLY A 625 3.35 -11.78 14.48
C GLY A 625 2.75 -10.99 13.33
N GLU A 626 2.03 -11.68 12.45
CA GLU A 626 1.35 -11.09 11.30
C GLU A 626 -0.17 -11.26 11.44
N CYS A 627 -0.92 -10.32 10.84
CA CYS A 627 -2.33 -10.46 10.59
C CYS A 627 -2.79 -9.67 9.36
N ASN A 628 -3.92 -10.10 8.80
CA ASN A 628 -4.67 -9.37 7.78
C ASN A 628 -5.87 -8.65 8.41
N ILE A 629 -6.15 -7.41 8.01
CA ILE A 629 -7.34 -6.65 8.41
C ILE A 629 -8.05 -6.12 7.17
N GLN A 630 -9.39 -6.18 7.17
CA GLN A 630 -10.24 -5.80 6.05
C GLN A 630 -11.18 -4.65 6.42
N PHE A 631 -11.33 -3.70 5.50
CA PHE A 631 -12.20 -2.53 5.65
C PHE A 631 -13.18 -2.43 4.49
N ALA A 632 -14.38 -1.95 4.79
CA ALA A 632 -15.23 -1.31 3.80
C ALA A 632 -15.11 0.21 3.96
N LEU A 633 -14.70 0.92 2.91
CA LEU A 633 -14.62 2.37 2.85
C LEU A 633 -15.73 2.91 1.94
N HIS A 634 -16.49 3.88 2.43
CA HIS A 634 -17.52 4.54 1.65
C HIS A 634 -16.88 5.27 0.45
N PRO A 635 -17.41 5.12 -0.78
CA PRO A 635 -16.78 5.61 -2.01
C PRO A 635 -16.61 7.14 -2.10
N THR A 636 -17.44 7.90 -1.37
CA THR A 636 -17.54 9.36 -1.49
C THR A 636 -17.53 10.07 -0.13
N SER A 637 -17.00 9.43 0.91
CA SER A 637 -16.84 10.03 2.23
C SER A 637 -15.74 9.29 3.03
N MET A 638 -15.40 9.81 4.20
CA MET A 638 -14.46 9.18 5.14
C MET A 638 -15.12 8.11 6.04
N GLU A 639 -16.36 7.72 5.74
CA GLU A 639 -17.04 6.68 6.52
C GLU A 639 -16.45 5.32 6.18
N TYR A 640 -16.09 4.54 7.19
CA TYR A 640 -15.54 3.20 7.04
C TYR A 640 -16.10 2.27 8.12
N CYS A 641 -16.05 0.97 7.88
CA CYS A 641 -16.17 -0.05 8.91
C CYS A 641 -15.10 -1.13 8.77
N ILE A 642 -14.69 -1.68 9.90
CA ILE A 642 -13.85 -2.88 9.98
C ILE A 642 -14.74 -4.09 9.75
N ILE A 643 -14.33 -4.97 8.83
CA ILE A 643 -15.09 -6.17 8.46
C ILE A 643 -14.62 -7.37 9.26
N GLU A 644 -13.31 -7.62 9.26
CA GLU A 644 -12.69 -8.68 10.06
C GLU A 644 -11.18 -8.48 10.21
N VAL A 645 -10.61 -9.19 11.20
CA VAL A 645 -9.17 -9.36 11.37
C VAL A 645 -8.87 -10.86 11.39
N ASN A 646 -7.93 -11.29 10.55
CA ASN A 646 -7.43 -12.65 10.52
C ASN A 646 -6.08 -12.71 11.24
N ALA A 647 -6.06 -13.14 12.51
CA ALA A 647 -4.86 -13.21 13.36
C ALA A 647 -3.95 -14.43 13.06
N ARG A 648 -3.75 -14.70 11.77
CA ARG A 648 -2.96 -15.81 11.22
C ARG A 648 -2.51 -15.47 9.81
N LEU A 649 -1.52 -16.22 9.32
CA LEU A 649 -1.20 -16.20 7.90
C LEU A 649 -2.43 -16.61 7.07
N SER A 650 -2.50 -16.09 5.86
CA SER A 650 -3.67 -16.15 5.00
C SER A 650 -3.25 -16.20 3.52
N ARG A 651 -4.24 -16.26 2.64
CA ARG A 651 -4.03 -16.09 1.20
C ARG A 651 -3.53 -14.68 0.88
N SER A 652 -4.10 -13.67 1.55
CA SER A 652 -3.71 -12.27 1.41
C SER A 652 -2.25 -12.05 1.84
N SER A 653 -1.78 -12.69 2.92
CA SER A 653 -0.38 -12.57 3.35
C SER A 653 0.60 -13.29 2.43
N ALA A 654 0.20 -14.43 1.84
CA ALA A 654 0.99 -15.07 0.79
C ALA A 654 1.08 -14.20 -0.47
N LEU A 655 -0.04 -13.62 -0.92
CA LEU A 655 -0.08 -12.68 -2.04
C LEU A 655 0.81 -11.46 -1.77
N ALA A 656 0.68 -10.84 -0.61
CA ALA A 656 1.49 -9.70 -0.20
C ALA A 656 2.98 -10.03 -0.12
N SER A 657 3.35 -11.21 0.37
CA SER A 657 4.76 -11.64 0.40
C SER A 657 5.35 -11.73 -1.01
N LYS A 658 4.55 -12.14 -2.00
CA LYS A 658 4.97 -12.20 -3.41
C LYS A 658 4.94 -10.83 -4.08
N ALA A 659 3.95 -10.01 -3.75
CA ALA A 659 3.80 -8.67 -4.29
C ALA A 659 4.93 -7.74 -3.84
N THR A 660 5.40 -7.87 -2.60
CA THR A 660 6.36 -6.95 -2.00
C THR A 660 7.79 -7.50 -1.93
N GLY A 661 7.95 -8.83 -2.01
CA GLY A 661 9.20 -9.52 -1.69
C GLY A 661 9.48 -9.62 -0.18
N TYR A 662 8.58 -9.12 0.68
CA TYR A 662 8.70 -9.18 2.14
C TYR A 662 8.18 -10.53 2.66
N PRO A 663 9.03 -11.39 3.25
CA PRO A 663 8.62 -12.76 3.60
C PRO A 663 7.84 -12.81 4.93
N LEU A 664 6.55 -12.45 4.92
CA LEU A 664 5.71 -12.30 6.12
C LEU A 664 5.77 -13.52 7.04
N ALA A 665 5.63 -14.73 6.50
CA ALA A 665 5.67 -15.97 7.28
C ALA A 665 6.99 -16.20 8.02
N PHE A 666 8.12 -15.88 7.38
CA PHE A 666 9.44 -16.01 7.97
C PHE A 666 9.63 -15.00 9.11
N ILE A 667 9.19 -13.77 8.89
CA ILE A 667 9.32 -12.66 9.86
C ILE A 667 8.39 -12.90 11.06
N ALA A 668 7.15 -13.32 10.82
CA ALA A 668 6.21 -13.72 11.87
C ALA A 668 6.78 -14.84 12.76
N ALA A 669 7.49 -15.82 12.18
CA ALA A 669 8.13 -16.88 12.95
C ALA A 669 9.31 -16.38 13.82
N LYS A 670 10.11 -15.43 13.33
CA LYS A 670 11.16 -14.77 14.14
C LYS A 670 10.55 -13.92 15.27
N ILE A 671 9.48 -13.19 14.98
CA ILE A 671 8.73 -12.43 15.98
C ILE A 671 8.12 -13.34 17.05
N ALA A 672 7.64 -14.52 16.67
CA ALA A 672 7.13 -15.51 17.62
C ALA A 672 8.18 -16.02 18.62
N LEU A 673 9.48 -15.82 18.32
CA LEU A 673 10.61 -16.06 19.24
C LEU A 673 10.98 -14.84 20.09
N GLY A 674 10.29 -13.71 19.93
CA GLY A 674 10.57 -12.46 20.61
C GLY A 674 11.68 -11.62 19.96
N ILE A 675 12.06 -11.90 18.71
CA ILE A 675 13.04 -11.09 17.98
C ILE A 675 12.31 -9.88 17.37
N PRO A 676 12.71 -8.63 17.69
CA PRO A 676 12.03 -7.44 17.21
C PRO A 676 12.39 -7.12 15.74
N LEU A 677 11.50 -6.41 15.06
CA LEU A 677 11.62 -6.07 13.64
C LEU A 677 12.96 -5.40 13.25
N PRO A 678 13.54 -4.47 14.05
CA PRO A 678 14.82 -3.85 13.71
C PRO A 678 16.00 -4.83 13.70
N GLU A 679 15.89 -5.96 14.40
CA GLU A 679 16.95 -6.98 14.50
C GLU A 679 16.79 -8.10 13.46
N ILE A 680 15.62 -8.20 12.83
CA ILE A 680 15.37 -9.13 11.72
C ILE A 680 15.88 -8.50 10.43
N LYS A 681 16.72 -9.22 9.68
CA LYS A 681 17.29 -8.73 8.42
C LYS A 681 16.28 -8.77 7.27
N ASN A 682 16.25 -7.72 6.44
CA ASN A 682 15.61 -7.78 5.13
C ASN A 682 16.48 -8.62 4.18
N VAL A 683 15.96 -9.79 3.81
CA VAL A 683 16.66 -10.76 2.96
C VAL A 683 16.77 -10.33 1.50
N VAL A 684 15.95 -9.38 1.03
CA VAL A 684 15.98 -8.86 -0.34
C VAL A 684 17.08 -7.80 -0.49
N SER A 685 17.13 -6.81 0.41
CA SER A 685 18.15 -5.76 0.35
C SER A 685 19.52 -6.24 0.85
N GLY A 686 19.53 -7.21 1.77
CA GLY A 686 20.74 -7.74 2.39
C GLY A 686 21.45 -6.76 3.34
N LYS A 687 20.97 -5.52 3.48
CA LYS A 687 21.62 -4.44 4.26
C LYS A 687 20.69 -3.73 5.24
N THR A 688 19.38 -3.79 5.04
CA THR A 688 18.39 -3.16 5.93
C THR A 688 17.68 -4.19 6.82
N SER A 689 16.85 -3.72 7.76
CA SER A 689 16.03 -4.59 8.62
C SER A 689 14.64 -4.84 8.04
N ALA A 690 13.85 -5.70 8.69
CA ALA A 690 12.45 -5.96 8.42
C ALA A 690 11.53 -4.84 8.95
N CYS A 691 12.06 -3.88 9.72
CA CYS A 691 11.31 -2.75 10.25
C CYS A 691 11.15 -1.66 9.18
N PHE A 692 10.31 -1.88 8.18
CA PHE A 692 9.98 -0.88 7.15
C PHE A 692 8.66 -1.24 6.45
N GLU A 693 8.08 -0.28 5.73
CA GLU A 693 6.95 -0.52 4.84
C GLU A 693 7.45 -0.56 3.37
N PRO A 694 7.28 -1.67 2.64
CA PRO A 694 7.69 -1.77 1.23
C PRO A 694 7.12 -0.65 0.34
N SER A 695 7.98 -0.12 -0.54
CA SER A 695 7.59 0.79 -1.63
C SER A 695 7.63 0.05 -2.96
N LEU A 696 6.54 0.08 -3.72
CA LEU A 696 6.40 -0.64 -4.99
C LEU A 696 6.45 0.36 -6.15
N ASP A 697 7.46 0.22 -7.02
CA ASP A 697 7.63 0.96 -8.27
C ASP A 697 6.99 0.24 -9.49
N TYR A 698 6.06 -0.66 -9.18
CA TYR A 698 5.23 -1.48 -10.05
C TYR A 698 3.86 -1.70 -9.39
N MET A 699 2.92 -2.26 -10.14
CA MET A 699 1.60 -2.66 -9.67
C MET A 699 1.37 -4.15 -9.91
N VAL A 700 0.81 -4.80 -8.90
CA VAL A 700 0.43 -6.22 -8.92
C VAL A 700 -1.07 -6.34 -9.17
N THR A 701 -1.47 -7.31 -10.00
CA THR A 701 -2.87 -7.71 -10.15
C THR A 701 -3.01 -9.19 -9.82
N LYS A 702 -3.90 -9.52 -8.88
CA LYS A 702 -4.37 -10.88 -8.63
C LYS A 702 -5.74 -11.09 -9.25
N ILE A 703 -5.92 -12.22 -9.93
CA ILE A 703 -7.22 -12.65 -10.47
C ILE A 703 -7.50 -14.09 -10.01
N PRO A 704 -8.72 -14.41 -9.54
CA PRO A 704 -9.08 -15.77 -9.17
C PRO A 704 -9.21 -16.68 -10.39
N ARG A 705 -8.98 -17.97 -10.18
CA ARG A 705 -9.23 -19.03 -11.15
C ARG A 705 -10.45 -19.84 -10.71
N TRP A 706 -11.45 -19.93 -11.56
CA TRP A 706 -12.64 -20.77 -11.36
C TRP A 706 -12.65 -21.99 -12.27
N ASP A 707 -13.32 -23.04 -11.82
CA ASP A 707 -13.57 -24.27 -12.58
C ASP A 707 -15.01 -24.75 -12.36
N LEU A 708 -15.97 -23.90 -12.74
CA LEU A 708 -17.39 -24.09 -12.44
C LEU A 708 -18.15 -24.89 -13.51
N ASP A 709 -17.60 -24.99 -14.73
CA ASP A 709 -18.24 -25.69 -15.86
C ASP A 709 -18.50 -27.17 -15.60
N ARG A 710 -17.65 -27.82 -14.79
CA ARG A 710 -17.76 -29.23 -14.43
C ARG A 710 -18.84 -29.50 -13.37
N PHE A 711 -19.39 -28.47 -12.74
CA PHE A 711 -20.39 -28.58 -11.66
C PHE A 711 -21.74 -28.03 -12.13
N HIS A 712 -22.49 -28.79 -12.93
CA HIS A 712 -23.74 -28.35 -13.54
C HIS A 712 -24.82 -27.83 -12.56
N GLY A 713 -24.81 -28.30 -11.30
CA GLY A 713 -25.73 -27.84 -10.26
C GLY A 713 -25.28 -26.54 -9.56
N THR A 714 -24.09 -26.03 -9.88
CA THR A 714 -23.50 -24.86 -9.23
C THR A 714 -23.48 -23.68 -10.18
N SER A 715 -24.09 -22.57 -9.78
CA SER A 715 -24.05 -21.33 -10.56
C SER A 715 -22.65 -20.72 -10.61
N SER A 716 -22.32 -20.11 -11.76
CA SER A 716 -21.13 -19.28 -11.99
C SER A 716 -21.15 -17.93 -11.26
N ARG A 717 -22.26 -17.59 -10.60
CA ARG A 717 -22.36 -16.38 -9.77
C ARG A 717 -21.40 -16.48 -8.59
N ILE A 718 -20.73 -15.37 -8.29
CA ILE A 718 -19.82 -15.21 -7.16
C ILE A 718 -20.43 -14.23 -6.14
N GLY A 719 -19.92 -14.26 -4.92
CA GLY A 719 -20.43 -13.46 -3.82
C GLY A 719 -19.52 -13.60 -2.61
N SER A 720 -20.08 -13.51 -1.40
CA SER A 720 -19.30 -13.55 -0.15
C SER A 720 -18.74 -14.93 0.20
N SER A 721 -19.19 -16.02 -0.42
CA SER A 721 -18.61 -17.37 -0.24
C SER A 721 -17.74 -17.73 -1.44
N MET A 722 -16.47 -18.05 -1.18
CA MET A 722 -15.50 -18.37 -2.22
C MET A 722 -15.89 -19.60 -3.04
N LYS A 723 -15.59 -19.55 -4.34
CA LYS A 723 -15.74 -20.67 -5.28
C LYS A 723 -14.51 -20.87 -6.16
N SER A 724 -13.54 -19.95 -6.12
CA SER A 724 -12.29 -20.09 -6.85
C SER A 724 -11.47 -21.28 -6.35
N VAL A 725 -10.79 -21.95 -7.28
CA VAL A 725 -9.93 -23.13 -7.01
C VAL A 725 -8.45 -22.78 -7.00
N GLY A 726 -8.12 -21.53 -7.35
CA GLY A 726 -6.76 -21.02 -7.41
C GLY A 726 -6.76 -19.53 -7.75
N GLU A 727 -5.58 -18.99 -7.96
CA GLU A 727 -5.38 -17.58 -8.34
C GLU A 727 -4.09 -17.42 -9.12
N VAL A 728 -3.98 -16.28 -9.80
CA VAL A 728 -2.77 -15.87 -10.52
C VAL A 728 -2.38 -14.48 -10.06
N MET A 729 -1.10 -14.15 -10.17
CA MET A 729 -0.55 -12.85 -9.85
C MET A 729 0.35 -12.38 -10.99
N ALA A 730 0.10 -11.17 -11.50
CA ALA A 730 0.94 -10.54 -12.51
C ALA A 730 1.51 -9.22 -12.03
N ILE A 731 2.68 -8.86 -12.55
CA ILE A 731 3.38 -7.59 -12.28
C ILE A 731 3.46 -6.80 -13.57
N GLY A 732 3.16 -5.51 -13.49
CA GLY A 732 3.34 -4.53 -14.55
C GLY A 732 3.63 -3.15 -13.97
N ARG A 733 4.12 -2.23 -14.80
CA ARG A 733 4.37 -0.82 -14.40
C ARG A 733 3.23 0.10 -14.82
N THR A 734 2.23 -0.43 -15.50
CA THR A 734 0.91 0.18 -15.67
C THR A 734 -0.15 -0.83 -15.23
N PHE A 735 -1.36 -0.35 -14.93
CA PHE A 735 -2.46 -1.25 -14.61
C PHE A 735 -2.75 -2.19 -15.77
N GLU A 736 -2.84 -1.68 -17.00
CA GLU A 736 -3.25 -2.45 -18.17
C GLU A 736 -2.27 -3.57 -18.51
N GLU A 737 -0.98 -3.32 -18.28
CA GLU A 737 0.04 -4.35 -18.41
C GLU A 737 -0.18 -5.48 -17.41
N SER A 738 -0.33 -5.12 -16.13
CA SER A 738 -0.51 -6.05 -15.02
C SER A 738 -1.81 -6.85 -15.19
N PHE A 739 -2.91 -6.15 -15.44
CA PHE A 739 -4.25 -6.70 -15.55
C PHE A 739 -4.41 -7.68 -16.73
N GLN A 740 -3.91 -7.31 -17.92
CA GLN A 740 -4.00 -8.20 -19.08
C GLN A 740 -3.11 -9.44 -18.94
N LYS A 741 -1.92 -9.30 -18.34
CA LYS A 741 -1.07 -10.46 -18.02
C LYS A 741 -1.80 -11.41 -17.06
N ALA A 742 -2.43 -10.88 -16.01
CA ALA A 742 -3.19 -11.69 -15.05
C ALA A 742 -4.36 -12.44 -15.73
N LEU A 743 -5.11 -11.78 -16.62
CA LEU A 743 -6.19 -12.45 -17.37
C LEU A 743 -5.67 -13.63 -18.21
N ARG A 744 -4.57 -13.44 -18.93
CA ARG A 744 -3.94 -14.53 -19.73
C ARG A 744 -3.45 -15.68 -18.87
N MET A 745 -2.95 -15.40 -17.67
CA MET A 745 -2.49 -16.45 -16.74
C MET A 745 -3.64 -17.34 -16.24
N CYS A 746 -4.88 -16.84 -16.22
CA CYS A 746 -6.02 -17.61 -15.70
C CYS A 746 -6.35 -18.83 -16.56
N HIS A 747 -6.19 -18.76 -17.88
CA HIS A 747 -6.46 -19.88 -18.77
C HIS A 747 -5.85 -19.67 -20.17
N PRO A 748 -5.32 -20.71 -20.84
CA PRO A 748 -4.76 -20.59 -22.20
C PRO A 748 -5.73 -20.07 -23.27
N SER A 749 -7.04 -20.15 -23.05
CA SER A 749 -8.05 -19.63 -23.99
C SER A 749 -8.36 -18.14 -23.82
N ILE A 750 -7.72 -17.45 -22.87
CA ILE A 750 -7.99 -16.04 -22.57
C ILE A 750 -6.86 -15.23 -23.19
N ASP A 751 -7.19 -14.38 -24.18
CA ASP A 751 -6.20 -13.54 -24.88
C ASP A 751 -5.83 -12.27 -24.09
N GLY A 752 -6.62 -11.93 -23.07
CA GLY A 752 -6.53 -10.71 -22.28
C GLY A 752 -7.92 -10.13 -22.01
N PHE A 753 -8.00 -8.80 -21.90
CA PHE A 753 -9.29 -8.12 -21.72
C PHE A 753 -10.03 -8.00 -23.06
N THR A 754 -10.97 -8.92 -23.31
CA THR A 754 -11.72 -8.99 -24.58
C THR A 754 -13.22 -9.21 -24.35
N SER A 755 -14.03 -8.90 -25.35
CA SER A 755 -15.47 -9.16 -25.33
C SER A 755 -15.87 -10.60 -25.65
N ARG A 756 -14.90 -11.52 -25.79
CA ARG A 756 -15.14 -12.96 -26.00
C ARG A 756 -15.10 -13.70 -24.67
N LEU A 757 -15.98 -14.70 -24.52
CA LEU A 757 -15.95 -15.57 -23.35
C LEU A 757 -14.75 -16.54 -23.41
N PRO A 758 -14.24 -17.00 -22.25
CA PRO A 758 -13.25 -18.08 -22.20
C PRO A 758 -13.76 -19.37 -22.87
N MET A 759 -12.82 -20.28 -23.18
CA MET A 759 -13.09 -21.56 -23.83
C MET A 759 -13.75 -21.44 -25.22
N ASN A 760 -13.60 -20.30 -25.88
CA ASN A 760 -14.24 -19.99 -27.16
C ASN A 760 -15.77 -20.13 -27.14
N LYS A 761 -16.40 -19.91 -25.97
CA LYS A 761 -17.85 -19.93 -25.86
C LYS A 761 -18.45 -18.70 -26.52
N GLU A 762 -19.61 -18.88 -27.14
CA GLU A 762 -20.42 -17.77 -27.62
C GLU A 762 -21.32 -17.24 -26.51
N TRP A 763 -21.62 -15.94 -26.58
CA TRP A 763 -22.62 -15.34 -25.71
C TRP A 763 -24.01 -15.90 -26.04
N PRO A 764 -24.86 -16.18 -25.04
CA PRO A 764 -26.25 -16.55 -25.28
C PRO A 764 -26.98 -15.46 -26.09
N SER A 765 -27.82 -15.86 -27.04
CA SER A 765 -28.58 -14.92 -27.88
C SER A 765 -29.57 -14.04 -27.09
N ASN A 766 -29.98 -14.50 -25.90
CA ASN A 766 -30.89 -13.83 -24.98
C ASN A 766 -30.17 -13.16 -23.80
N ILE A 767 -28.88 -12.85 -23.93
CA ILE A 767 -28.10 -12.27 -22.83
C ILE A 767 -28.64 -10.92 -22.35
N ASP A 768 -28.83 -10.79 -21.04
CA ASP A 768 -29.07 -9.52 -20.38
C ASP A 768 -27.76 -9.00 -19.78
N LEU A 769 -27.07 -8.15 -20.56
CA LEU A 769 -25.81 -7.54 -20.13
C LEU A 769 -25.96 -6.66 -18.88
N ARG A 770 -27.14 -6.08 -18.61
CA ARG A 770 -27.32 -5.29 -17.37
C ARG A 770 -27.32 -6.21 -16.16
N ARG A 771 -27.96 -7.36 -16.28
CA ARG A 771 -27.98 -8.37 -15.22
C ARG A 771 -26.59 -8.97 -14.99
N GLU A 772 -25.86 -9.31 -16.04
CA GLU A 772 -24.48 -9.81 -15.93
C GLU A 772 -23.53 -8.79 -15.30
N LEU A 773 -23.81 -7.49 -15.50
CA LEU A 773 -23.09 -6.44 -14.79
C LEU A 773 -23.53 -6.35 -13.33
N ALA A 774 -24.82 -6.42 -12.99
CA ALA A 774 -25.30 -6.22 -11.62
C ALA A 774 -25.13 -7.45 -10.70
N GLU A 775 -25.05 -8.65 -11.25
CA GLU A 775 -24.87 -9.90 -10.51
C GLU A 775 -23.46 -10.45 -10.74
N PRO A 776 -22.53 -10.32 -9.76
CA PRO A 776 -21.16 -10.79 -9.94
C PRO A 776 -21.09 -12.26 -10.36
N SER A 777 -20.25 -12.55 -11.37
CA SER A 777 -20.02 -13.89 -11.91
C SER A 777 -18.58 -14.06 -12.36
N SER A 778 -18.14 -15.31 -12.54
CA SER A 778 -16.79 -15.63 -13.06
C SER A 778 -16.53 -15.09 -14.49
N THR A 779 -17.56 -14.61 -15.19
CA THR A 779 -17.48 -14.07 -16.55
C THR A 779 -17.75 -12.56 -16.64
N ARG A 780 -17.94 -11.89 -15.50
CA ARG A 780 -18.31 -10.47 -15.41
C ARG A 780 -17.34 -9.55 -16.16
N ILE A 781 -16.04 -9.79 -16.06
CA ILE A 781 -15.01 -9.01 -16.76
C ILE A 781 -15.22 -8.97 -18.28
N TYR A 782 -15.63 -10.09 -18.88
CA TYR A 782 -15.89 -10.15 -20.32
C TYR A 782 -17.21 -9.46 -20.69
N ALA A 783 -18.19 -9.45 -19.78
CA ALA A 783 -19.42 -8.69 -19.94
C ALA A 783 -19.15 -7.17 -19.90
N ILE A 784 -18.26 -6.72 -19.00
CA ILE A 784 -17.76 -5.33 -18.96
C ILE A 784 -17.11 -4.98 -20.30
N ALA A 785 -16.17 -5.80 -20.78
CA ALA A 785 -15.51 -5.60 -22.08
C ALA A 785 -16.53 -5.54 -23.24
N ARG A 786 -17.56 -6.39 -23.21
CA ARG A 786 -18.62 -6.42 -24.22
C ARG A 786 -19.43 -5.12 -24.24
N VAL A 787 -19.83 -4.62 -23.08
CA VAL A 787 -20.60 -3.37 -22.98
C VAL A 787 -19.78 -2.19 -23.47
N ILE A 788 -18.49 -2.11 -23.12
CA ILE A 788 -17.61 -1.04 -23.59
C ILE A 788 -17.45 -1.11 -25.12
N TRP A 789 -17.28 -2.31 -25.69
CA TRP A 789 -17.13 -2.49 -27.12
C TRP A 789 -18.38 -2.07 -27.90
N ASP A 790 -19.57 -2.47 -27.42
CA ASP A 790 -20.83 -2.26 -28.12
C ASP A 790 -21.36 -0.83 -27.97
N LYS A 791 -21.18 -0.20 -26.80
CA LYS A 791 -21.83 1.07 -26.45
C LYS A 791 -20.87 2.20 -26.08
N GLY A 792 -19.57 1.93 -26.10
CA GLY A 792 -18.53 2.86 -25.66
C GLY A 792 -18.35 2.88 -24.14
N PRO A 793 -17.28 3.53 -23.65
CA PRO A 793 -16.92 3.51 -22.22
C PRO A 793 -18.04 4.06 -21.32
N SER A 794 -18.62 5.21 -21.69
CA SER A 794 -19.67 5.91 -20.94
C SER A 794 -20.95 5.10 -20.69
N ALA A 795 -21.19 4.04 -21.45
CA ALA A 795 -22.38 3.20 -21.32
C ALA A 795 -22.39 2.35 -20.05
N ILE A 796 -21.24 2.17 -19.39
CA ILE A 796 -21.19 1.46 -18.12
C ILE A 796 -21.88 2.28 -17.03
N ARG A 797 -21.62 3.60 -16.96
CA ARG A 797 -22.32 4.53 -16.05
C ARG A 797 -23.84 4.55 -16.28
N TYR A 798 -24.28 4.50 -17.54
CA TYR A 798 -25.71 4.49 -17.88
C TYR A 798 -26.41 3.16 -17.58
N SER A 799 -25.69 2.03 -17.63
CA SER A 799 -26.25 0.70 -17.36
C SER A 799 -26.37 0.42 -15.85
N LEU A 800 -25.55 1.08 -15.03
CA LEU A 800 -25.55 1.00 -13.57
C LEU A 800 -26.41 2.08 -12.87
N ASN A 801 -27.12 2.92 -13.64
CA ASN A 801 -27.97 3.99 -13.13
C ASN A 801 -29.33 3.48 -12.58
N MET A 802 -29.29 2.48 -11.69
CA MET A 802 -30.39 2.08 -10.81
C MET A 802 -29.92 2.17 -9.35
N GLY A 803 -29.90 3.38 -8.79
CA GLY A 803 -30.15 3.72 -7.38
C GLY A 803 -29.46 2.97 -6.22
N LYS A 804 -28.59 1.97 -6.42
CA LYS A 804 -28.05 1.11 -5.36
C LYS A 804 -26.65 0.50 -5.59
N CYS A 805 -25.97 0.74 -6.72
CA CYS A 805 -24.64 0.15 -6.95
C CYS A 805 -23.55 1.22 -7.07
N VAL A 806 -22.85 1.39 -5.95
CA VAL A 806 -21.47 1.90 -5.90
C VAL A 806 -20.57 0.83 -6.51
N GLU A 807 -20.57 0.70 -7.83
CA GLU A 807 -19.60 -0.11 -8.57
C GLU A 807 -18.85 0.79 -9.55
N ILE A 808 -18.51 1.96 -9.05
CA ILE A 808 -17.88 3.02 -9.84
C ILE A 808 -16.42 2.66 -10.11
N LEU A 809 -15.75 1.88 -9.25
CA LEU A 809 -14.34 1.47 -9.43
C LEU A 809 -14.12 0.56 -10.64
N SER A 810 -14.92 -0.50 -10.82
CA SER A 810 -14.83 -1.40 -11.99
C SER A 810 -15.25 -0.75 -13.30
N CYS A 811 -15.78 0.47 -13.27
CA CYS A 811 -16.32 1.13 -14.45
C CYS A 811 -15.52 2.37 -14.80
N THR A 812 -14.99 3.09 -13.82
CA THR A 812 -14.13 4.25 -14.04
C THR A 812 -12.68 3.87 -14.22
N GLN A 813 -12.12 2.90 -13.48
CA GLN A 813 -10.77 2.39 -13.75
C GLN A 813 -10.71 1.72 -15.13
N TYR A 814 -11.75 0.95 -15.46
CA TYR A 814 -11.94 0.42 -16.83
C TYR A 814 -12.25 1.52 -17.87
N GLU A 815 -13.03 2.55 -17.60
CA GLU A 815 -13.23 3.67 -18.56
C GLU A 815 -11.92 4.46 -18.80
N GLN A 816 -11.16 4.74 -17.73
CA GLN A 816 -9.89 5.49 -17.71
C GLN A 816 -8.83 4.83 -18.57
N GLU A 817 -8.78 3.49 -18.56
CA GLU A 817 -7.68 2.73 -19.17
C GLU A 817 -8.11 1.98 -20.44
N VAL A 818 -9.42 1.69 -20.60
CA VAL A 818 -9.96 1.12 -21.85
C VAL A 818 -10.03 2.16 -22.97
N GLN A 819 -10.07 3.47 -22.68
CA GLN A 819 -9.80 4.48 -23.72
C GLN A 819 -8.37 4.33 -24.28
N GLY A 820 -7.39 4.05 -23.42
CA GLY A 820 -6.01 3.69 -23.81
C GLY A 820 -5.95 2.39 -24.62
N LEU A 821 -6.69 1.35 -24.21
CA LEU A 821 -6.79 0.08 -24.95
C LEU A 821 -7.49 0.23 -26.32
N ARG A 822 -8.51 1.08 -26.45
CA ARG A 822 -9.23 1.30 -27.72
C ARG A 822 -8.30 1.90 -28.78
N TYR A 823 -7.37 2.76 -28.36
CA TYR A 823 -6.37 3.38 -29.24
C TYR A 823 -5.33 2.35 -29.72
N LYS A 824 -4.89 1.44 -28.85
CA LYS A 824 -3.91 0.39 -29.17
C LYS A 824 -4.50 -0.81 -29.93
N LEU A 825 -5.76 -1.15 -29.67
CA LEU A 825 -6.50 -2.21 -30.40
C LEU A 825 -6.82 -1.81 -31.85
N LEU A 826 -6.95 -0.52 -32.16
CA LEU A 826 -7.18 -0.02 -33.53
C LEU A 826 -5.94 -0.18 -34.44
N LEU A 827 -4.72 -0.19 -33.88
CA LEU A 827 -3.47 -0.40 -34.61
C LEU A 827 -3.20 -1.88 -34.96
N ALA A 828 -3.81 -2.84 -34.25
CA ALA A 828 -3.57 -4.27 -34.41
C ALA A 828 -4.34 -4.93 -35.58
N ARG A 829 -4.94 -4.16 -36.50
CA ARG A 829 -5.77 -4.69 -37.59
C ARG A 829 -4.96 -4.87 -38.88
N VAL A 830 -4.01 -5.81 -38.87
CA VAL A 830 -3.42 -6.38 -40.10
C VAL A 830 -3.64 -7.90 -40.07
N PRO A 831 -4.32 -8.50 -41.06
CA PRO A 831 -4.60 -9.94 -41.06
C PRO A 831 -3.42 -10.72 -41.63
N GLY A 832 -2.89 -11.68 -40.87
CA GLY A 832 -1.87 -12.65 -41.30
C GLY A 832 -1.61 -13.71 -40.23
N GLU A 833 -1.40 -14.94 -40.67
CA GLU A 833 -1.42 -16.22 -39.93
C GLU A 833 -0.46 -16.37 -38.72
N GLY A 834 -0.89 -17.15 -37.71
CA GLY A 834 -0.01 -17.99 -36.88
C GLY A 834 0.61 -17.38 -35.61
N THR A 835 0.00 -17.63 -34.44
CA THR A 835 0.63 -17.56 -33.08
C THR A 835 1.45 -16.31 -32.74
N ASP A 836 0.93 -15.13 -33.09
CA ASP A 836 1.39 -13.79 -32.63
C ASP A 836 0.16 -12.86 -32.38
N PHE A 837 -0.93 -13.40 -31.83
CA PHE A 837 -2.22 -12.70 -31.73
C PHE A 837 -2.34 -11.80 -30.48
N CYS A 838 -1.66 -10.65 -30.53
CA CYS A 838 -1.86 -9.35 -29.84
C CYS A 838 -0.53 -8.58 -29.71
N LEU A 839 0.47 -8.92 -30.53
CA LEU A 839 1.79 -8.32 -30.54
C LEU A 839 1.90 -7.36 -31.72
N LEU A 840 1.54 -6.09 -31.52
CA LEU A 840 2.10 -5.04 -32.38
C LEU A 840 2.58 -3.76 -31.67
N GLU A 841 2.44 -3.64 -30.35
CA GLU A 841 3.12 -2.56 -29.60
C GLU A 841 3.84 -2.99 -28.31
N VAL A 842 3.63 -4.22 -27.82
CA VAL A 842 4.39 -4.71 -26.64
C VAL A 842 5.84 -5.04 -27.00
N ILE A 843 6.16 -5.30 -28.27
CA ILE A 843 7.55 -5.57 -28.72
C ILE A 843 8.40 -4.28 -28.82
N ILE A 844 7.81 -3.09 -28.93
CA ILE A 844 8.62 -1.86 -29.07
C ILE A 844 9.19 -1.38 -27.73
N THR A 845 8.72 -1.91 -26.59
CA THR A 845 9.24 -1.52 -25.26
C THR A 845 10.27 -2.51 -24.69
N VAL A 846 10.44 -3.69 -25.29
CA VAL A 846 11.35 -4.75 -24.77
C VAL A 846 12.56 -5.03 -25.67
N HIS A 847 12.72 -4.32 -26.79
CA HIS A 847 13.92 -4.40 -27.65
C HIS A 847 14.55 -3.02 -27.91
N PHE A 848 14.97 -2.35 -26.83
CA PHE A 848 15.98 -1.29 -26.88
C PHE A 848 17.06 -1.51 -25.83
N HIS A 849 17.50 -2.76 -25.63
CA HIS A 849 18.67 -3.11 -24.80
C HIS A 849 19.49 -4.22 -25.47
N SER A 850 19.92 -3.99 -26.71
CA SER A 850 21.15 -4.54 -27.32
C SER A 850 21.12 -4.22 -28.81
N ASN A 851 21.96 -3.29 -29.25
CA ASN A 851 22.63 -3.27 -30.56
C ASN A 851 23.42 -1.95 -30.67
N GLN A 852 24.48 -1.84 -29.87
CA GLN A 852 25.71 -1.25 -30.38
C GLN A 852 26.54 -2.41 -30.94
N GLU A 853 27.18 -2.16 -32.08
CA GLU A 853 28.00 -3.08 -32.88
C GLU A 853 27.25 -4.02 -33.82
N LEU A 854 26.95 -3.52 -35.02
CA LEU A 854 27.11 -4.22 -36.30
C LEU A 854 27.14 -3.14 -37.40
N GLY A 855 28.27 -2.43 -37.46
CA GLY A 855 28.67 -1.69 -38.64
C GLY A 855 29.37 -2.64 -39.62
N ASP A 856 29.19 -2.38 -40.92
CA ASP A 856 29.87 -3.02 -42.05
C ASP A 856 29.48 -4.46 -42.41
N PHE A 857 28.29 -4.64 -43.00
CA PHE A 857 28.03 -5.74 -43.95
C PHE A 857 26.91 -5.38 -44.93
N ASP A 858 27.12 -4.33 -45.75
CA ASP A 858 26.16 -4.02 -46.83
C ASP A 858 26.83 -3.44 -48.10
N LYS A 859 27.99 -4.01 -48.47
CA LYS A 859 28.73 -3.63 -49.69
C LYS A 859 29.13 -4.76 -50.64
N GLU A 860 28.70 -5.99 -50.39
CA GLU A 860 29.15 -7.16 -51.18
C GLU A 860 28.03 -8.05 -51.74
N PHE A 861 26.83 -7.50 -52.00
CA PHE A 861 25.73 -8.25 -52.66
C PHE A 861 25.18 -7.59 -53.92
N LYS A 862 25.99 -6.74 -54.59
CA LYS A 862 25.62 -6.09 -55.87
C LYS A 862 26.44 -6.49 -57.08
N GLU A 863 27.37 -7.42 -56.98
CA GLU A 863 28.11 -7.92 -58.14
C GLU A 863 28.21 -9.44 -58.10
N CYS A 864 27.16 -10.15 -58.55
CA CYS A 864 27.30 -11.39 -59.31
C CYS A 864 25.94 -11.87 -59.84
N GLY A 865 25.73 -11.64 -61.14
CA GLY A 865 25.24 -12.68 -62.04
C GLY A 865 23.77 -13.07 -61.96
N GLY A 866 22.96 -12.45 -62.81
CA GLY A 866 21.69 -13.04 -63.20
C GLY A 866 21.88 -14.29 -64.05
N LEU A 867 20.89 -15.19 -64.03
CA LEU A 867 20.61 -16.12 -65.13
C LEU A 867 19.17 -16.63 -65.02
N LYS A 868 18.47 -16.48 -66.14
CA LYS A 868 17.11 -16.95 -66.46
C LYS A 868 17.00 -18.47 -66.35
N GLY A 869 15.82 -19.01 -66.04
CA GLY A 869 15.54 -20.42 -66.37
C GLY A 869 14.27 -21.09 -65.83
N LYS A 870 13.19 -20.98 -66.60
CA LYS A 870 12.18 -22.01 -66.95
C LYS A 870 11.42 -22.84 -65.89
N LYS A 871 10.08 -22.74 -66.02
CA LYS A 871 9.05 -23.77 -65.77
C LYS A 871 9.34 -25.11 -66.47
N LYS A 872 9.01 -26.23 -65.80
CA LYS A 872 8.44 -27.53 -66.29
C LYS A 872 8.04 -28.35 -65.04
N GLU A 873 6.77 -28.64 -64.78
CA GLU A 873 5.91 -29.75 -65.30
C GLU A 873 6.30 -31.16 -64.84
N GLY A 874 5.37 -31.79 -64.10
CA GLY A 874 4.98 -33.23 -64.05
C GLY A 874 6.05 -34.26 -63.67
N SER A 875 5.79 -35.44 -63.11
CA SER A 875 4.61 -36.24 -62.70
C SER A 875 5.24 -37.53 -62.11
N GLU A 876 4.75 -38.09 -61.01
CA GLU A 876 3.75 -39.18 -60.96
C GLU A 876 3.21 -39.30 -59.53
#